data_AF-A0A2T3AMD0-F1
#
_entry.id   AF-A0A2T3AMD0-F1
#
_cell.length_a   1.000
_cell.length_b   1.000
_cell.length_c   1.000
_cell.angle_alpha   90.00
_cell.angle_beta   90.00
_cell.angle_gamma   90.00
#
_symmetry.space_group_name_H-M   'P 1'
#
loop_
_entity.id
_entity.type
_entity.pdbx_description
1 polymer ?
#
loop_
_entity_poly.entity_id
_entity_poly.type
_entity_poly.pdbx_seq_one_letter_code
_entity_poly.pdbx_strand_id
1 'polypeptide(L)'
;MASPGMGFSWGRRHSASGRDNTSDNAVSSPLLGAPSPARATAIPQNIADPGILSSSTPAAHREPIRSFVSGSIRDTYAPIDSAQYAASVREDTAELASYFLSDKKKPKSSSFLTRPRSQSSTLRRESSLRSPFSDDEDDLDPIGGSSDTIVEVSEPPSPGDDDETSEGPSVTSNMLRRSPPESYQDHFAAQLGKHQSLSSAERSGENRTANGAIWSTDEEIAYEHPVETTPLLKSKSHASSFRQNGHGHSADADSVDIERQKPIGTLRWFSGRASHLHDLAIMACHPKRWDSQAIMQKFVIEPVKTLPAVFVGLILNILDALSYGMILFPLGNPIFANLGPAGISIFYVSTIMSQLVFSSGSIFKGGVGSELIEVVPFFHNMASTITSLVGEENPEAVIATTIFCFSFSALITGAVFFAMGALKFGYLVGFIPRHILIGCIGGVGWFLVQTGFEVSARLEGSFHYDLETLRLLFRPATLPLWTIPLGLAITLFVLTQLNKFKDNHYVLPTFICLEPAIFWFFVVALDSLQPESLRGSGWIFEAPPAGETWWYFYTLFKFKLISWEAVAECIPAMLALTFFGVLHVPINVPALALQTGEDHADLDRELKLHGLSNFLSGCAGSIQNYLVYANSQFFIKSGGNSRMAGYLLAAATGTVMIIGPVIIGFIPVMMVGTLIFVLGFELLMNALWDPRKKLNWLEYWTVVVIVLVMGMYDFVVGIGIGVILAFVSLIFQASRVSAIRSTYSGEVVGSTVRRNPSQQHYLQKVGNQVCLMKLAGFLFFGTIVSVEEKIRHIIADEEFSRQPIRFLVLDLTHVTGLDYSAGEAFGTVSRLLAAKNVSLVISGVDLEGPLGRDLLAVGLGSSSKDTEVHFWPNLNLALESCENELLRTLYVNQEAARSSRITPSSNLDVPVAGRESWSEGNNNHTHNAASDQMSLLASSPRRSHLHQAAREALSRPEVARLSRWQNFKEPLRLMLQIFEDLSDKNEDFWVRAKDSFQRVEVPQGDVLFRAGDSATGFYLVESGILRCEYHLPQGLLLESIAAGTTCGELPFFSETPRTATVSAERDCIVWLMSWEAWEVLQRKEPDVARELLRVSLKLTSERMSSITSYVLTTAT
;
A
#
# COMPACT_ATOMS: atom_id res chain seq x y z
N MET A 1 29.52 -14.06 60.15
CA MET A 1 30.80 -13.36 60.38
C MET A 1 31.29 -12.77 59.06
N ALA A 2 32.04 -11.67 59.10
CA ALA A 2 32.78 -11.06 57.99
C ALA A 2 32.01 -10.66 56.70
N SER A 3 31.82 -9.34 56.51
CA SER A 3 31.95 -8.67 55.20
C SER A 3 33.45 -8.58 54.83
N PRO A 4 33.89 -8.27 53.59
CA PRO A 4 33.41 -7.21 52.65
C PRO A 4 33.05 -7.75 51.24
N GLY A 5 32.63 -6.97 50.24
CA GLY A 5 32.34 -5.53 50.18
C GLY A 5 33.15 -4.76 49.11
N MET A 6 32.50 -4.14 48.12
CA MET A 6 33.10 -3.14 47.23
C MET A 6 32.03 -2.27 46.52
N GLY A 7 32.29 -0.97 46.37
CA GLY A 7 31.44 -0.05 45.60
C GLY A 7 31.98 1.39 45.55
N PHE A 8 32.27 1.88 44.35
CA PHE A 8 32.62 3.26 43.97
C PHE A 8 32.11 3.46 42.51
N SER A 9 31.43 4.51 42.03
CA SER A 9 31.15 5.91 42.44
C SER A 9 31.99 7.01 41.75
N TRP A 10 31.39 8.21 41.60
CA TRP A 10 31.89 9.46 40.95
C TRP A 10 31.89 9.50 39.40
N GLY A 11 31.78 10.67 38.73
CA GLY A 11 31.58 12.05 39.23
C GLY A 11 31.40 13.12 38.12
N ARG A 12 30.84 14.31 38.47
CA ARG A 12 30.52 15.45 37.56
C ARG A 12 31.68 16.45 37.34
N ARG A 13 31.56 17.31 36.30
CA ARG A 13 31.87 18.78 36.21
C ARG A 13 31.57 19.29 34.78
N HIS A 14 31.41 20.57 34.39
CA HIS A 14 31.41 21.90 35.06
C HIS A 14 30.29 22.82 34.47
N SER A 15 30.38 24.16 34.59
CA SER A 15 29.33 24.98 35.26
C SER A 15 29.27 26.49 34.89
N ALA A 16 28.31 27.23 35.50
CA ALA A 16 28.06 28.70 35.51
C ALA A 16 26.99 29.19 34.49
N SER A 17 26.16 30.22 34.72
CA SER A 17 25.70 31.00 35.92
C SER A 17 24.57 31.97 35.48
N GLY A 18 23.71 32.60 36.32
CA GLY A 18 23.48 32.62 37.78
C GLY A 18 22.69 33.88 38.21
N ARG A 19 22.30 34.01 39.50
CA ARG A 19 21.56 35.13 40.17
C ARG A 19 20.05 35.30 39.84
N ASP A 20 19.18 35.83 40.71
CA ASP A 20 19.18 36.02 42.19
C ASP A 20 17.71 36.27 42.69
N ASN A 21 17.37 35.86 43.93
CA ASN A 21 16.25 36.37 44.79
C ASN A 21 14.76 36.19 44.35
N THR A 22 13.73 36.08 45.22
CA THR A 22 13.63 36.04 46.70
C THR A 22 12.35 35.34 47.20
N SER A 23 12.49 34.48 48.23
CA SER A 23 11.63 34.25 49.43
C SER A 23 10.08 34.34 49.44
N ASP A 24 9.47 33.22 49.86
CA ASP A 24 8.59 33.07 51.07
C ASP A 24 7.07 33.37 51.11
N ASN A 25 6.32 32.26 51.20
CA ASN A 25 5.43 31.84 52.32
C ASN A 25 3.92 32.24 52.45
N ALA A 26 3.18 31.22 52.95
CA ALA A 26 1.94 31.22 53.75
C ALA A 26 0.57 31.58 53.09
N VAL A 27 -0.60 31.13 53.60
CA VAL A 27 -1.07 29.78 54.04
C VAL A 27 -2.61 29.81 54.30
N SER A 28 -3.29 28.65 54.19
CA SER A 28 -4.67 28.31 54.68
C SER A 28 -5.91 29.16 54.30
N SER A 29 -6.73 28.59 53.42
CA SER A 29 -8.12 28.07 53.60
C SER A 29 -8.82 28.12 55.01
N PRO A 30 -10.14 27.79 55.16
CA PRO A 30 -11.27 27.61 54.20
C PRO A 30 -12.71 28.00 54.74
N LEU A 31 -13.79 27.55 54.04
CA LEU A 31 -15.21 27.35 54.50
C LEU A 31 -16.08 28.62 54.72
N LEU A 32 -17.44 28.63 54.71
CA LEU A 32 -18.50 27.62 54.46
C LEU A 32 -19.83 28.35 54.06
N GLY A 33 -20.79 27.68 53.41
CA GLY A 33 -22.21 28.10 53.41
C GLY A 33 -23.01 27.93 52.09
N ALA A 34 -24.17 27.29 52.17
CA ALA A 34 -25.17 27.13 51.09
C ALA A 34 -26.60 27.16 51.74
N PRO A 35 -27.75 26.75 51.13
CA PRO A 35 -28.07 26.50 49.71
C PRO A 35 -29.49 27.00 49.24
N SER A 36 -29.65 27.28 47.92
CA SER A 36 -30.90 27.03 47.13
C SER A 36 -32.20 27.81 47.49
N PRO A 37 -33.38 27.60 46.82
CA PRO A 37 -33.68 26.87 45.58
C PRO A 37 -34.61 27.58 44.55
N ALA A 38 -34.80 26.91 43.40
CA ALA A 38 -36.05 26.78 42.61
C ALA A 38 -36.60 27.88 41.64
N ARG A 39 -36.71 27.44 40.36
CA ARG A 39 -37.81 27.64 39.38
C ARG A 39 -38.08 29.03 38.78
N ALA A 40 -38.65 29.17 37.57
CA ALA A 40 -38.76 28.30 36.38
C ALA A 40 -39.41 29.09 35.21
N THR A 41 -39.36 28.55 33.98
CA THR A 41 -40.25 28.89 32.82
C THR A 41 -40.16 30.33 32.24
N ALA A 42 -40.38 30.61 30.95
CA ALA A 42 -40.51 29.78 29.73
C ALA A 42 -40.51 30.64 28.43
N ILE A 43 -40.05 30.06 27.29
CA ILE A 43 -40.73 29.97 25.96
C ILE A 43 -41.36 31.26 25.34
N PRO A 44 -41.19 31.59 24.02
CA PRO A 44 -40.14 31.26 23.02
C PRO A 44 -39.88 32.41 21.98
N GLN A 45 -39.35 32.08 20.78
CA GLN A 45 -39.53 32.76 19.47
C GLN A 45 -38.99 34.20 19.30
N ASN A 46 -38.59 34.68 18.12
CA ASN A 46 -38.01 34.14 16.86
C ASN A 46 -37.59 35.38 16.01
N ILE A 47 -37.12 35.21 14.76
CA ILE A 47 -36.63 36.29 13.83
C ILE A 47 -35.21 36.74 14.25
N ALA A 48 -34.11 36.33 13.60
CA ALA A 48 -33.66 36.46 12.20
C ALA A 48 -33.00 37.83 11.87
N ASP A 49 -31.67 37.81 11.73
CA ASP A 49 -30.77 38.38 10.69
C ASP A 49 -31.06 39.74 9.99
N PRO A 50 -30.03 40.47 9.45
CA PRO A 50 -28.55 40.27 9.53
C PRO A 50 -27.69 41.56 9.72
N GLY A 51 -26.38 41.38 10.00
CA GLY A 51 -25.29 42.35 9.74
C GLY A 51 -24.96 43.40 10.84
N ILE A 52 -23.82 44.10 10.83
CA ILE A 52 -22.63 44.08 9.94
C ILE A 52 -21.42 44.80 10.63
N LEU A 53 -20.16 44.34 10.42
CA LEU A 53 -18.85 45.01 10.75
C LEU A 53 -18.54 45.33 12.26
N SER A 54 -17.31 45.57 12.76
CA SER A 54 -15.89 45.54 12.25
C SER A 54 -14.85 45.52 13.43
N SER A 55 -13.61 45.06 13.18
CA SER A 55 -12.28 45.45 13.79
C SER A 55 -12.12 45.79 15.30
N SER A 56 -11.06 45.44 16.06
CA SER A 56 -9.72 44.86 15.76
C SER A 56 -8.98 44.31 17.02
N THR A 57 -7.83 43.64 16.79
CA THR A 57 -6.82 43.00 17.70
C THR A 57 -6.08 43.94 18.70
N PRO A 58 -5.25 43.46 19.68
CA PRO A 58 -4.55 42.16 19.77
C PRO A 58 -4.45 41.40 21.14
N ALA A 59 -4.04 40.12 21.03
CA ALA A 59 -3.21 39.22 21.88
C ALA A 59 -3.05 39.42 23.42
N ALA A 60 -2.82 38.37 24.24
CA ALA A 60 -2.32 37.02 23.94
C ALA A 60 -2.76 35.92 24.95
N HIS A 61 -2.86 34.67 24.47
CA HIS A 61 -2.71 33.37 25.17
C HIS A 61 -3.58 33.13 26.44
N ARG A 62 -4.39 32.07 26.53
CA ARG A 62 -4.02 30.65 26.26
C ARG A 62 -5.31 29.81 26.13
N GLU A 63 -5.42 28.93 25.12
CA GLU A 63 -6.54 27.97 25.02
C GLU A 63 -6.07 26.54 24.66
N PRO A 64 -6.89 25.51 24.95
CA PRO A 64 -6.48 24.11 24.89
C PRO A 64 -6.81 23.40 23.56
N ILE A 65 -6.22 22.21 23.42
CA ILE A 65 -6.36 21.26 22.30
C ILE A 65 -7.83 20.84 22.07
N ARG A 66 -8.41 21.10 20.89
CA ARG A 66 -9.23 20.12 20.14
C ARG A 66 -9.65 20.53 18.73
N SER A 67 -10.06 19.50 17.99
CA SER A 67 -10.87 19.49 16.75
C SER A 67 -10.20 19.81 15.43
N PHE A 68 -10.57 19.02 14.42
CA PHE A 68 -10.21 19.21 13.02
C PHE A 68 -11.07 20.33 12.43
N VAL A 69 -10.44 21.34 11.83
CA VAL A 69 -11.10 22.28 10.92
C VAL A 69 -10.31 22.27 9.62
N SER A 70 -10.97 21.89 8.52
CA SER A 70 -10.41 21.99 7.18
C SER A 70 -10.32 23.46 6.77
N GLY A 71 -9.19 24.09 7.07
CA GLY A 71 -8.92 25.48 6.71
C GLY A 71 -8.77 25.65 5.20
N SER A 72 -9.86 25.93 4.49
CA SER A 72 -9.84 26.27 3.07
C SER A 72 -9.29 27.68 2.86
N ILE A 73 -7.97 27.84 2.94
CA ILE A 73 -7.29 29.06 2.52
C ILE A 73 -7.51 29.21 1.01
N ARG A 74 -8.32 30.21 0.64
CA ARG A 74 -8.66 30.54 -0.75
C ARG A 74 -7.56 31.40 -1.40
N ASP A 75 -6.34 30.89 -1.38
CA ASP A 75 -5.40 31.19 -2.46
C ASP A 75 -5.66 30.17 -3.57
N THR A 76 -6.70 30.44 -4.37
CA THR A 76 -6.92 29.71 -5.61
C THR A 76 -5.82 30.08 -6.59
N TYR A 77 -4.73 29.31 -6.56
CA TYR A 77 -3.89 29.10 -7.74
C TYR A 77 -4.81 28.88 -8.93
N ALA A 78 -4.62 29.65 -10.01
CA ALA A 78 -5.43 29.51 -11.21
C ALA A 78 -5.29 28.07 -11.74
N PRO A 79 -6.36 27.43 -12.25
CA PRO A 79 -6.31 26.05 -12.72
C PRO A 79 -5.23 25.91 -13.79
N ILE A 80 -4.21 25.11 -13.47
CA ILE A 80 -3.01 24.94 -14.30
C ILE A 80 -3.36 23.91 -15.38
N ASP A 81 -4.07 24.39 -16.39
CA ASP A 81 -4.66 23.59 -17.46
C ASP A 81 -3.59 22.78 -18.21
N SER A 82 -3.60 21.47 -17.99
CA SER A 82 -2.68 20.51 -18.61
C SER A 82 -2.69 20.56 -20.15
N ALA A 83 -3.80 20.99 -20.77
CA ALA A 83 -3.88 21.16 -22.22
C ALA A 83 -3.13 22.41 -22.70
N GLN A 84 -3.11 23.50 -21.92
CA GLN A 84 -2.30 24.69 -22.22
C GLN A 84 -0.80 24.39 -22.10
N TYR A 85 -0.40 23.57 -21.13
CA TYR A 85 0.98 23.12 -20.98
C TYR A 85 1.42 22.22 -22.15
N ALA A 86 0.58 21.27 -22.56
CA ALA A 86 0.82 20.48 -23.77
C ALA A 86 0.90 21.37 -25.03
N ALA A 87 -0.02 22.31 -25.20
CA ALA A 87 -0.03 23.25 -26.33
C ALA A 87 1.22 24.16 -26.36
N SER A 88 1.72 24.58 -25.20
CA SER A 88 2.95 25.37 -25.09
C SER A 88 4.20 24.58 -25.46
N VAL A 89 4.29 23.30 -25.07
CA VAL A 89 5.42 22.43 -25.48
C VAL A 89 5.35 22.12 -26.98
N ARG A 90 4.14 21.88 -27.51
CA ARG A 90 3.91 21.71 -28.96
C ARG A 90 4.22 22.97 -29.76
N GLU A 91 3.96 24.15 -29.21
CA GLU A 91 4.37 25.43 -29.80
C GLU A 91 5.89 25.52 -29.91
N ASP A 92 6.62 25.26 -28.82
CA ASP A 92 8.09 25.22 -28.83
C ASP A 92 8.62 24.18 -29.84
N THR A 93 8.06 22.97 -29.88
CA THR A 93 8.42 21.92 -30.86
C THR A 93 8.21 22.40 -32.30
N ALA A 94 7.06 23.00 -32.60
CA ALA A 94 6.71 23.51 -33.94
C ALA A 94 7.59 24.70 -34.34
N GLU A 95 7.87 25.62 -33.41
CA GLU A 95 8.75 26.77 -33.67
C GLU A 95 10.19 26.33 -33.93
N LEU A 96 10.76 25.45 -33.10
CA LEU A 96 12.11 24.90 -33.28
C LEU A 96 12.26 24.16 -34.62
N ALA A 97 11.29 23.31 -34.98
CA ALA A 97 11.28 22.62 -36.28
C ALA A 97 11.18 23.60 -37.45
N SER A 98 10.27 24.58 -37.38
CA SER A 98 10.12 25.60 -38.43
C SER A 98 11.35 26.52 -38.56
N TYR A 99 12.07 26.77 -37.46
CA TYR A 99 13.25 27.63 -37.45
C TYR A 99 14.40 27.01 -38.24
N PHE A 100 14.60 25.70 -38.14
CA PHE A 100 15.58 24.94 -38.92
C PHE A 100 15.35 25.05 -40.45
N LEU A 101 14.09 25.06 -40.87
CA LEU A 101 13.69 25.07 -42.29
C LEU A 101 13.59 26.48 -42.89
N SER A 102 13.40 27.52 -42.07
CA SER A 102 13.04 28.86 -42.54
C SER A 102 14.13 29.59 -43.34
N ASP A 103 13.75 30.18 -44.48
CA ASP A 103 14.59 31.07 -45.30
C ASP A 103 14.55 32.52 -44.75
N LYS A 104 15.69 33.24 -44.81
CA LYS A 104 15.92 34.54 -44.15
C LYS A 104 15.05 35.72 -44.66
N LYS A 105 14.17 35.49 -45.65
CA LYS A 105 13.33 36.54 -46.27
C LYS A 105 12.14 37.00 -45.43
N LYS A 106 11.80 36.29 -44.33
CA LYS A 106 10.93 36.80 -43.27
C LYS A 106 11.75 36.91 -41.98
N PRO A 107 11.81 38.08 -41.31
CA PRO A 107 12.51 38.20 -40.05
C PRO A 107 11.70 37.55 -38.91
N LYS A 108 11.76 36.21 -38.80
CA LYS A 108 11.49 35.55 -37.51
C LYS A 108 12.56 36.07 -36.54
N SER A 109 12.13 36.74 -35.48
CA SER A 109 13.05 37.42 -34.57
C SER A 109 13.88 36.44 -33.75
N SER A 110 15.16 36.77 -33.54
CA SER A 110 16.04 36.06 -32.61
C SER A 110 15.51 36.05 -31.17
N SER A 111 14.51 36.89 -30.86
CA SER A 111 13.79 36.96 -29.59
C SER A 111 13.11 35.66 -29.15
N PHE A 112 12.94 34.65 -30.01
CA PHE A 112 12.56 33.30 -29.56
C PHE A 112 13.73 32.59 -28.86
N LEU A 113 14.92 32.60 -29.48
CA LEU A 113 16.13 31.99 -28.93
C LEU A 113 16.71 32.77 -27.75
N THR A 114 16.44 34.07 -27.67
CA THR A 114 16.82 34.93 -26.53
C THR A 114 15.65 35.25 -25.60
N ARG A 115 14.51 34.54 -25.71
CA ARG A 115 13.37 34.69 -24.81
C ARG A 115 13.83 34.30 -23.39
N PRO A 116 13.98 35.23 -22.43
CA PRO A 116 14.24 34.84 -21.05
C PRO A 116 13.03 34.02 -20.60
N ARG A 117 13.28 32.95 -19.81
CA ARG A 117 12.26 31.99 -19.32
C ARG A 117 10.93 32.69 -19.02
N SER A 118 10.00 32.64 -19.96
CA SER A 118 8.69 33.26 -19.75
C SER A 118 7.97 32.40 -18.73
N GLN A 119 7.60 33.02 -17.61
CA GLN A 119 6.72 32.44 -16.61
C GLN A 119 5.35 32.18 -17.25
N SER A 120 5.17 31.04 -17.91
CA SER A 120 3.85 30.55 -18.33
C SER A 120 2.96 30.23 -17.12
N SER A 121 3.55 30.16 -15.93
CA SER A 121 2.87 30.19 -14.63
C SER A 121 2.19 31.53 -14.28
N THR A 122 2.37 32.62 -15.06
CA THR A 122 1.73 33.93 -14.80
C THR A 122 1.13 34.60 -16.04
N LEU A 123 -0.13 34.26 -16.33
CA LEU A 123 -1.19 35.11 -16.92
C LEU A 123 -0.84 35.98 -18.16
N ARG A 124 -1.21 35.48 -19.34
CA ARG A 124 -1.34 36.29 -20.57
C ARG A 124 -2.69 37.03 -20.58
N ARG A 125 -2.74 38.27 -20.09
CA ARG A 125 -3.96 39.09 -20.03
C ARG A 125 -4.23 39.85 -21.34
N GLU A 126 -4.78 39.17 -22.34
CA GLU A 126 -5.22 39.83 -23.59
C GLU A 126 -6.59 40.53 -23.44
N SER A 127 -6.72 41.71 -24.05
CA SER A 127 -7.82 42.66 -23.86
C SER A 127 -8.91 42.51 -24.92
N SER A 128 -10.09 42.00 -24.54
CA SER A 128 -11.21 41.84 -25.49
C SER A 128 -12.62 41.90 -24.85
N LEU A 129 -12.91 42.94 -24.08
CA LEU A 129 -14.30 43.32 -23.74
C LEU A 129 -14.58 44.76 -24.16
N ARG A 130 -15.43 44.92 -25.19
CA ARG A 130 -16.14 46.16 -25.50
C ARG A 130 -17.50 46.14 -24.79
N SER A 131 -17.84 47.23 -24.12
CA SER A 131 -19.22 47.57 -23.74
C SER A 131 -19.53 48.99 -24.24
N PRO A 132 -20.71 49.25 -24.82
CA PRO A 132 -21.06 50.55 -25.40
C PRO A 132 -21.68 51.53 -24.38
N PHE A 133 -21.87 52.77 -24.84
CA PHE A 133 -22.39 53.95 -24.11
C PHE A 133 -21.42 54.51 -23.04
N SER A 134 -21.36 55.82 -22.81
CA SER A 134 -22.14 56.95 -23.37
C SER A 134 -21.28 57.99 -24.09
N ASP A 135 -21.94 58.88 -24.82
CA ASP A 135 -21.38 60.09 -25.45
C ASP A 135 -20.96 61.14 -24.40
N ASP A 136 -19.99 62.00 -24.73
CA ASP A 136 -20.15 63.49 -24.75
C ASP A 136 -18.87 64.20 -25.26
N GLU A 137 -18.98 65.51 -25.47
CA GLU A 137 -18.28 66.41 -26.40
C GLU A 137 -16.75 66.71 -26.24
N ASP A 138 -16.17 67.13 -27.38
CA ASP A 138 -15.17 68.20 -27.61
C ASP A 138 -13.63 68.14 -27.32
N ASP A 139 -12.92 68.47 -28.42
CA ASP A 139 -11.75 69.37 -28.60
C ASP A 139 -10.25 69.01 -28.36
N LEU A 140 -9.49 69.38 -29.41
CA LEU A 140 -8.10 69.91 -29.48
C LEU A 140 -6.84 69.06 -29.18
N ASP A 141 -6.04 68.89 -30.25
CA ASP A 141 -4.57 68.76 -30.29
C ASP A 141 -3.83 70.05 -29.81
N PRO A 142 -2.50 70.07 -29.55
CA PRO A 142 -1.57 69.02 -29.04
C PRO A 142 -0.53 69.58 -28.01
N ILE A 143 0.55 68.80 -27.71
CA ILE A 143 1.87 69.18 -27.11
C ILE A 143 2.06 69.09 -25.58
N GLY A 144 3.04 68.27 -25.14
CA GLY A 144 4.12 68.75 -24.25
C GLY A 144 4.32 68.14 -22.84
N GLY A 145 5.43 67.37 -22.66
CA GLY A 145 6.03 67.04 -21.34
C GLY A 145 5.30 66.00 -20.49
N SER A 146 5.86 65.47 -19.40
CA SER A 146 7.29 65.37 -18.98
C SER A 146 7.46 64.17 -18.00
N SER A 147 8.52 64.15 -17.18
CA SER A 147 8.85 63.06 -16.22
C SER A 147 7.77 62.84 -15.14
N ASP A 148 7.74 61.71 -14.43
CA ASP A 148 8.62 61.50 -13.26
C ASP A 148 9.00 60.04 -12.96
N THR A 149 10.23 59.87 -12.47
CA THR A 149 10.81 58.62 -11.95
C THR A 149 11.33 58.87 -10.54
N ILE A 150 10.83 58.15 -9.55
CA ILE A 150 11.20 58.33 -8.14
C ILE A 150 12.58 57.69 -7.87
N VAL A 151 13.43 58.43 -7.16
CA VAL A 151 14.78 58.00 -6.75
C VAL A 151 14.72 57.36 -5.35
N GLU A 152 15.38 56.22 -5.18
CA GLU A 152 15.59 55.57 -3.87
C GLU A 152 16.83 56.16 -3.18
N VAL A 153 16.77 56.36 -1.86
CA VAL A 153 17.75 57.14 -1.08
C VAL A 153 18.29 56.32 0.09
N SER A 154 19.62 56.31 0.25
CA SER A 154 20.33 55.58 1.31
C SER A 154 20.23 56.28 2.68
N GLU A 155 20.17 55.49 3.76
CA GLU A 155 20.23 55.97 5.15
C GLU A 155 21.69 56.20 5.65
N PRO A 156 21.92 57.07 6.67
CA PRO A 156 23.25 57.55 7.05
C PRO A 156 23.96 56.75 8.19
N PRO A 157 25.29 56.84 8.32
CA PRO A 157 26.10 56.12 9.34
C PRO A 157 26.59 56.99 10.51
N SER A 158 26.95 56.38 11.66
CA SER A 158 27.94 56.80 12.69
C SER A 158 27.82 55.96 14.00
N PRO A 159 28.81 55.93 14.92
CA PRO A 159 30.26 55.79 14.68
C PRO A 159 31.02 54.89 15.72
N GLY A 160 32.24 54.46 15.35
CA GLY A 160 33.38 54.21 16.25
C GLY A 160 33.47 52.90 17.06
N ASP A 161 34.67 52.48 17.54
CA ASP A 161 36.05 52.93 17.22
C ASP A 161 37.12 51.91 17.73
N ASP A 162 38.40 52.20 17.47
CA ASP A 162 39.65 51.65 18.05
C ASP A 162 40.16 50.23 17.65
N ASP A 163 41.06 50.20 16.65
CA ASP A 163 42.47 49.66 16.63
C ASP A 163 42.83 48.24 17.16
N GLU A 164 43.95 47.60 16.75
CA GLU A 164 45.20 48.09 16.12
C GLU A 164 45.79 47.10 15.05
N THR A 165 47.00 47.35 14.54
CA THR A 165 47.52 46.86 13.24
C THR A 165 48.36 45.56 13.23
N SER A 166 48.36 44.82 12.09
CA SER A 166 49.58 44.57 11.27
C SER A 166 49.39 43.62 10.05
N GLU A 167 50.18 43.93 9.00
CA GLU A 167 50.77 43.13 7.89
C GLU A 167 50.15 41.80 7.33
N GLY A 168 50.30 41.61 6.01
CA GLY A 168 50.00 40.35 5.27
C GLY A 168 51.21 39.39 5.13
N PRO A 169 51.32 38.51 4.11
CA PRO A 169 50.57 38.45 2.85
C PRO A 169 50.09 37.01 2.44
N SER A 170 49.76 36.82 1.16
CA SER A 170 49.10 35.62 0.57
C SER A 170 49.84 34.28 0.71
N VAL A 171 49.10 33.23 1.09
CA VAL A 171 49.59 31.84 1.21
C VAL A 171 49.80 31.12 -0.14
N THR A 172 48.92 31.34 -1.12
CA THR A 172 48.84 30.54 -2.36
C THR A 172 50.10 30.56 -3.23
N SER A 173 50.91 31.62 -3.12
CA SER A 173 52.13 31.80 -3.92
C SER A 173 53.30 30.88 -3.50
N ASN A 174 53.27 30.31 -2.28
CA ASN A 174 54.38 29.52 -1.74
C ASN A 174 54.32 28.00 -2.04
N MET A 175 53.15 27.44 -2.37
CA MET A 175 53.04 25.99 -2.62
C MET A 175 53.48 25.57 -4.04
N LEU A 176 53.50 26.48 -5.01
CA LEU A 176 53.88 26.20 -6.41
C LEU A 176 55.40 26.19 -6.68
N ARG A 177 56.25 26.09 -5.64
CA ARG A 177 57.70 26.39 -5.77
C ARG A 177 58.68 25.34 -5.25
N ARG A 178 58.29 24.05 -5.13
CA ARG A 178 59.24 22.93 -4.91
C ARG A 178 58.89 21.66 -5.71
N SER A 179 59.73 21.40 -6.71
CA SER A 179 60.05 20.11 -7.33
C SER A 179 61.59 19.90 -7.18
N PRO A 180 62.28 18.86 -7.72
CA PRO A 180 61.87 17.71 -8.54
C PRO A 180 62.33 16.32 -7.95
N PRO A 181 63.11 15.41 -8.62
CA PRO A 181 62.60 14.24 -9.37
C PRO A 181 63.24 12.85 -9.00
N GLU A 182 63.08 11.88 -9.93
CA GLU A 182 63.82 10.60 -10.14
C GLU A 182 63.41 9.36 -9.30
N SER A 183 63.17 8.19 -9.93
CA SER A 183 64.26 7.35 -10.48
C SER A 183 63.87 6.34 -11.59
N TYR A 184 64.89 5.95 -12.37
CA TYR A 184 64.99 4.95 -13.46
C TYR A 184 65.05 3.48 -12.94
N GLN A 185 65.03 2.34 -13.69
CA GLN A 185 64.87 2.01 -15.13
C GLN A 185 64.39 0.53 -15.32
N ASP A 186 63.97 0.19 -16.56
CA ASP A 186 64.03 -1.09 -17.31
C ASP A 186 64.13 -2.48 -16.63
N HIS A 187 63.39 -3.47 -17.19
CA HIS A 187 64.06 -4.59 -17.91
C HIS A 187 63.14 -5.44 -18.83
N PHE A 188 63.54 -5.53 -20.10
CA PHE A 188 63.35 -6.65 -21.07
C PHE A 188 61.96 -7.08 -21.58
N ALA A 189 61.97 -7.70 -22.76
CA ALA A 189 60.80 -8.15 -23.51
C ALA A 189 60.99 -9.57 -24.07
N ALA A 190 59.88 -10.30 -24.29
CA ALA A 190 59.84 -11.52 -25.09
C ALA A 190 58.48 -11.71 -25.79
N GLN A 191 58.58 -12.01 -27.10
CA GLN A 191 57.74 -12.81 -28.00
C GLN A 191 56.47 -13.56 -27.50
N LEU A 192 55.53 -14.03 -28.34
CA LEU A 192 55.07 -13.70 -29.71
C LEU A 192 53.93 -14.70 -30.08
N GLY A 193 52.71 -14.23 -30.31
CA GLY A 193 51.74 -14.79 -31.28
C GLY A 193 51.12 -16.22 -31.16
N LYS A 194 49.78 -16.23 -31.10
CA LYS A 194 48.87 -16.80 -32.15
C LYS A 194 48.49 -18.32 -32.09
N HIS A 195 47.32 -18.64 -32.69
CA HIS A 195 46.74 -19.99 -33.00
C HIS A 195 46.24 -20.84 -31.80
N GLN A 196 45.25 -21.75 -31.91
CA GLN A 196 44.04 -21.84 -32.78
C GLN A 196 42.98 -22.81 -32.16
N SER A 197 41.88 -23.05 -32.89
CA SER A 197 40.70 -23.89 -32.65
C SER A 197 40.92 -25.42 -32.58
N LEU A 198 39.82 -26.16 -32.26
CA LEU A 198 39.59 -27.63 -32.38
C LEU A 198 40.11 -28.51 -31.20
N SER A 199 39.55 -29.69 -30.86
CA SER A 199 38.23 -30.31 -31.10
C SER A 199 38.03 -31.63 -30.31
N SER A 200 36.77 -31.96 -29.96
CA SER A 200 36.14 -33.30 -29.79
C SER A 200 36.94 -34.62 -29.60
N ALA A 201 36.62 -35.37 -28.52
CA ALA A 201 36.42 -36.84 -28.44
C ALA A 201 35.80 -37.16 -27.04
N GLU A 202 34.81 -38.03 -26.80
CA GLU A 202 34.60 -39.46 -27.14
C GLU A 202 35.60 -40.42 -26.45
N ARG A 203 35.27 -41.63 -25.95
CA ARG A 203 34.09 -42.54 -26.03
C ARG A 203 34.14 -43.53 -24.80
N SER A 204 33.32 -44.57 -24.53
CA SER A 204 32.14 -45.25 -25.13
C SER A 204 31.52 -46.29 -24.16
N GLY A 205 30.18 -46.46 -24.15
CA GLY A 205 29.51 -47.77 -23.96
C GLY A 205 29.20 -48.26 -22.53
N GLU A 206 28.29 -49.21 -22.28
CA GLU A 206 27.42 -50.12 -23.09
C GLU A 206 26.39 -50.78 -22.11
N ASN A 207 25.19 -51.30 -22.41
CA ASN A 207 24.29 -51.34 -23.59
C ASN A 207 22.89 -51.96 -23.22
N ARG A 208 21.86 -51.83 -24.08
CA ARG A 208 20.65 -52.72 -24.25
C ARG A 208 19.64 -52.86 -23.09
N THR A 209 18.33 -53.21 -23.22
CA THR A 209 17.22 -53.28 -24.24
C THR A 209 15.96 -53.77 -23.45
N ALA A 210 14.69 -53.79 -23.86
CA ALA A 210 13.76 -53.15 -24.85
C ALA A 210 12.35 -53.77 -24.56
N ASN A 211 11.18 -53.42 -25.11
CA ASN A 211 10.71 -52.62 -26.25
C ASN A 211 9.54 -51.71 -25.75
N GLY A 212 8.56 -51.17 -26.50
CA GLY A 212 8.17 -51.20 -27.92
C GLY A 212 7.07 -50.15 -28.19
N ALA A 213 6.72 -49.86 -29.45
CA ALA A 213 6.02 -48.62 -29.83
C ALA A 213 4.78 -48.80 -30.73
N ILE A 214 3.96 -47.74 -30.80
CA ILE A 214 3.04 -47.29 -31.88
C ILE A 214 2.43 -45.92 -31.45
N TRP A 215 1.69 -45.20 -32.29
CA TRP A 215 2.14 -44.21 -33.29
C TRP A 215 0.91 -43.46 -33.88
N SER A 216 1.14 -42.37 -34.63
CA SER A 216 0.14 -41.59 -35.42
C SER A 216 -0.89 -40.78 -34.59
N THR A 217 -1.39 -39.59 -34.99
CA THR A 217 -1.25 -38.75 -36.21
C THR A 217 -1.19 -37.25 -35.88
N ASP A 218 -0.39 -36.46 -36.64
CA ASP A 218 -0.78 -35.39 -37.60
C ASP A 218 -2.04 -34.50 -37.32
N GLU A 219 -2.18 -33.22 -37.72
CA GLU A 219 -1.31 -32.07 -38.11
C GLU A 219 -2.22 -30.77 -38.25
N GLU A 220 -1.66 -29.57 -38.49
CA GLU A 220 -2.31 -28.26 -38.90
C GLU A 220 -3.51 -27.71 -38.06
N ILE A 221 -3.49 -26.52 -37.41
CA ILE A 221 -3.38 -25.11 -37.86
C ILE A 221 -4.64 -24.56 -38.59
N ALA A 222 -5.46 -23.74 -37.91
CA ALA A 222 -6.28 -22.66 -38.48
C ALA A 222 -6.80 -21.64 -37.41
N TYR A 223 -7.10 -20.42 -37.87
CA TYR A 223 -7.51 -19.21 -37.11
C TYR A 223 -8.94 -19.23 -36.53
N GLU A 224 -9.19 -18.43 -35.47
CA GLU A 224 -10.15 -17.29 -35.53
C GLU A 224 -10.04 -16.31 -34.33
N HIS A 225 -10.74 -15.17 -34.39
CA HIS A 225 -10.63 -14.03 -33.47
C HIS A 225 -11.59 -14.06 -32.26
N PRO A 226 -11.26 -13.37 -31.14
CA PRO A 226 -12.17 -13.19 -30.01
C PRO A 226 -13.13 -11.99 -30.23
N VAL A 227 -14.41 -12.17 -29.89
CA VAL A 227 -15.40 -11.08 -29.73
C VAL A 227 -16.29 -11.41 -28.53
N GLU A 228 -16.54 -10.43 -27.66
CA GLU A 228 -17.49 -10.59 -26.55
C GLU A 228 -18.95 -10.54 -27.02
N THR A 229 -19.81 -11.33 -26.39
CA THR A 229 -21.21 -10.93 -26.12
C THR A 229 -21.78 -11.77 -24.98
N THR A 230 -22.49 -11.14 -24.05
CA THR A 230 -23.19 -11.83 -22.96
C THR A 230 -24.58 -12.27 -23.39
N PRO A 231 -25.10 -13.37 -22.82
CA PRO A 231 -26.51 -13.39 -22.43
C PRO A 231 -26.74 -13.93 -21.01
N LEU A 232 -27.78 -13.40 -20.36
CA LEU A 232 -28.17 -13.78 -19.00
C LEU A 232 -28.99 -15.08 -18.94
N LEU A 233 -28.65 -15.90 -17.95
CA LEU A 233 -29.47 -16.88 -17.21
C LEU A 233 -30.93 -17.12 -17.69
N LYS A 234 -31.28 -18.40 -17.94
CA LYS A 234 -32.09 -19.13 -16.93
C LYS A 234 -32.17 -20.66 -17.09
N SER A 235 -32.14 -21.28 -15.91
CA SER A 235 -32.71 -22.57 -15.48
C SER A 235 -33.71 -23.28 -16.41
N LYS A 236 -33.55 -24.61 -16.51
CA LYS A 236 -34.65 -25.55 -16.73
C LYS A 236 -34.74 -26.52 -15.55
N SER A 237 -35.88 -26.52 -14.85
CA SER A 237 -36.31 -27.61 -13.97
C SER A 237 -37.37 -28.47 -14.68
N HIS A 238 -37.41 -29.77 -14.38
CA HIS A 238 -38.39 -30.69 -14.98
C HIS A 238 -39.79 -30.55 -14.36
N ALA A 239 -40.81 -30.88 -15.15
CA ALA A 239 -42.21 -30.54 -14.87
C ALA A 239 -43.09 -31.73 -14.44
N SER A 240 -44.04 -31.45 -13.56
CA SER A 240 -45.37 -32.09 -13.47
C SER A 240 -46.19 -31.42 -12.36
N SER A 241 -47.51 -31.16 -12.48
CA SER A 241 -48.40 -31.22 -13.65
C SER A 241 -49.74 -30.52 -13.39
N PHE A 242 -50.53 -30.31 -14.46
CA PHE A 242 -52.01 -30.34 -14.50
C PHE A 242 -52.85 -29.05 -14.31
N ARG A 243 -53.65 -28.74 -15.35
CA ARG A 243 -54.89 -27.90 -15.39
C ARG A 243 -54.74 -26.37 -15.15
N GLN A 244 -55.56 -25.48 -15.76
CA GLN A 244 -56.57 -25.60 -16.84
C GLN A 244 -57.01 -24.20 -17.35
N ASN A 245 -57.10 -24.01 -18.68
CA ASN A 245 -57.64 -22.83 -19.40
C ASN A 245 -56.93 -21.46 -19.16
N GLY A 246 -56.96 -20.47 -20.06
CA GLY A 246 -57.41 -20.46 -21.47
C GLY A 246 -57.72 -19.04 -21.99
N HIS A 247 -57.06 -18.62 -23.10
CA HIS A 247 -57.16 -17.28 -23.76
C HIS A 247 -56.60 -16.10 -22.90
N GLY A 248 -56.12 -14.99 -23.47
CA GLY A 248 -55.83 -14.65 -24.87
C GLY A 248 -55.60 -13.13 -25.06
N HIS A 249 -54.76 -12.74 -26.03
CA HIS A 249 -54.45 -11.34 -26.44
C HIS A 249 -53.69 -10.45 -25.40
N SER A 250 -53.09 -9.31 -25.78
CA SER A 250 -52.04 -8.97 -26.79
C SER A 250 -51.94 -7.44 -26.91
N ALA A 251 -50.75 -6.89 -27.19
CA ALA A 251 -50.45 -5.46 -27.46
C ALA A 251 -50.56 -4.49 -26.25
N ASP A 252 -49.83 -3.36 -26.16
CA ASP A 252 -48.57 -2.92 -26.81
C ASP A 252 -47.97 -1.68 -26.08
N ALA A 253 -46.74 -1.28 -26.48
CA ALA A 253 -46.14 0.06 -26.40
C ALA A 253 -45.77 0.72 -25.05
N ASP A 254 -44.47 0.72 -24.77
CA ASP A 254 -43.59 1.88 -24.52
C ASP A 254 -44.07 3.11 -23.73
N SER A 255 -43.40 3.37 -22.61
CA SER A 255 -42.85 4.70 -22.28
C SER A 255 -41.63 4.57 -21.35
N VAL A 256 -40.51 5.20 -21.71
CA VAL A 256 -39.30 5.26 -20.88
C VAL A 256 -39.40 6.43 -19.90
N ASP A 257 -39.03 6.21 -18.64
CA ASP A 257 -38.31 7.26 -17.90
C ASP A 257 -37.39 6.67 -16.81
N ILE A 258 -36.28 7.37 -16.51
CA ILE A 258 -35.29 6.95 -15.52
C ILE A 258 -34.96 8.14 -14.61
N GLU A 259 -35.45 8.13 -13.38
CA GLU A 259 -34.85 8.97 -12.34
C GLU A 259 -34.70 8.33 -10.95
N ARG A 260 -33.86 8.97 -10.16
CA ARG A 260 -33.21 8.46 -8.95
C ARG A 260 -34.14 8.46 -7.74
N GLN A 261 -34.03 7.44 -6.88
CA GLN A 261 -34.31 7.62 -5.44
C GLN A 261 -33.34 6.84 -4.55
N LYS A 262 -32.91 7.48 -3.45
CA LYS A 262 -32.10 6.88 -2.38
C LYS A 262 -33.02 6.12 -1.41
N PRO A 263 -32.61 4.97 -0.84
CA PRO A 263 -33.40 4.29 0.17
C PRO A 263 -33.29 4.98 1.54
N ILE A 264 -34.25 5.84 1.86
CA ILE A 264 -34.60 6.18 3.25
C ILE A 264 -35.55 5.08 3.75
N GLY A 265 -35.19 4.34 4.81
CA GLY A 265 -35.93 3.11 5.16
C GLY A 265 -35.79 2.58 6.60
N THR A 266 -35.25 3.35 7.54
CA THR A 266 -34.97 2.92 8.93
C THR A 266 -36.20 2.87 9.85
N LEU A 267 -37.36 2.35 9.39
CA LEU A 267 -38.50 2.08 10.29
C LEU A 267 -39.49 1.00 9.81
N ARG A 268 -39.03 -0.21 9.41
CA ARG A 268 -39.94 -1.32 9.03
C ARG A 268 -39.58 -2.73 9.52
N TRP A 269 -38.58 -2.87 10.39
CA TRP A 269 -38.06 -4.19 10.81
C TRP A 269 -38.99 -4.95 11.78
N PHE A 270 -39.74 -4.24 12.64
CA PHE A 270 -40.56 -4.89 13.68
C PHE A 270 -41.93 -5.42 13.20
N SER A 271 -42.55 -4.85 12.17
CA SER A 271 -43.90 -5.25 11.76
C SER A 271 -43.96 -6.64 11.10
N GLY A 272 -42.88 -7.09 10.46
CA GLY A 272 -42.85 -8.35 9.71
C GLY A 272 -42.82 -9.63 10.56
N ARG A 273 -42.47 -9.55 11.85
CA ARG A 273 -42.50 -10.71 12.75
C ARG A 273 -43.88 -10.98 13.35
N ALA A 274 -44.70 -9.94 13.52
CA ALA A 274 -46.01 -10.07 14.17
C ALA A 274 -47.01 -10.89 13.32
N SER A 275 -47.06 -10.65 12.01
CA SER A 275 -47.89 -11.44 11.08
C SER A 275 -47.45 -12.91 11.01
N HIS A 276 -46.14 -13.16 10.85
CA HIS A 276 -45.61 -14.53 10.79
C HIS A 276 -45.90 -15.35 12.05
N LEU A 277 -45.85 -14.74 13.25
CA LEU A 277 -46.24 -15.41 14.49
C LEU A 277 -47.76 -15.65 14.57
N HIS A 278 -48.57 -14.74 14.04
CA HIS A 278 -50.03 -14.90 13.98
C HIS A 278 -50.45 -16.05 13.04
N ASP A 279 -49.82 -16.17 11.86
CA ASP A 279 -50.07 -17.26 10.92
C ASP A 279 -49.59 -18.61 11.47
N LEU A 280 -48.43 -18.65 12.12
CA LEU A 280 -47.93 -19.85 12.81
C LEU A 280 -48.86 -20.28 13.94
N ALA A 281 -49.41 -19.34 14.72
CA ALA A 281 -50.38 -19.66 15.76
C ALA A 281 -51.69 -20.23 15.19
N ILE A 282 -52.22 -19.65 14.10
CA ILE A 282 -53.41 -20.18 13.40
C ILE A 282 -53.14 -21.59 12.85
N MET A 283 -51.94 -21.83 12.30
CA MET A 283 -51.56 -23.12 11.72
C MET A 283 -51.31 -24.21 12.77
N ALA A 284 -50.82 -23.83 13.96
CA ALA A 284 -50.70 -24.72 15.12
C ALA A 284 -52.08 -25.11 15.70
N CYS A 285 -53.04 -24.17 15.75
CA CYS A 285 -54.38 -24.40 16.30
C CYS A 285 -55.33 -25.23 15.40
N HIS A 286 -54.91 -25.65 14.20
CA HIS A 286 -55.75 -26.42 13.27
C HIS A 286 -55.15 -27.79 12.89
N PRO A 287 -55.23 -28.81 13.78
CA PRO A 287 -54.61 -30.13 13.58
C PRO A 287 -55.17 -30.94 12.39
N LYS A 288 -56.28 -30.51 11.77
CA LYS A 288 -56.83 -31.15 10.55
C LYS A 288 -56.13 -30.74 9.24
N ARG A 289 -55.12 -29.86 9.28
CA ARG A 289 -54.27 -29.51 8.11
C ARG A 289 -52.85 -30.07 8.22
N TRP A 290 -52.61 -30.96 9.19
CA TRP A 290 -51.30 -31.54 9.45
C TRP A 290 -51.00 -32.70 8.49
N ASP A 291 -50.21 -32.44 7.46
CA ASP A 291 -49.63 -33.49 6.61
C ASP A 291 -48.69 -34.36 7.47
N SER A 292 -49.14 -35.57 7.74
CA SER A 292 -48.43 -36.53 8.58
C SER A 292 -47.12 -37.01 7.94
N GLN A 293 -46.96 -36.96 6.62
CA GLN A 293 -45.69 -37.29 5.96
C GLN A 293 -44.68 -36.14 6.10
N ALA A 294 -45.09 -34.89 5.88
CA ALA A 294 -44.23 -33.72 6.11
C ALA A 294 -43.80 -33.60 7.58
N ILE A 295 -44.70 -33.90 8.53
CA ILE A 295 -44.38 -33.94 9.96
C ILE A 295 -43.43 -35.09 10.28
N MET A 296 -43.69 -36.31 9.80
CA MET A 296 -42.78 -37.45 10.01
C MET A 296 -41.37 -37.17 9.45
N GLN A 297 -41.27 -36.51 8.28
CA GLN A 297 -39.98 -36.12 7.72
C GLN A 297 -39.24 -35.10 8.60
N LYS A 298 -39.89 -33.99 9.00
CA LYS A 298 -39.22 -32.88 9.70
C LYS A 298 -39.08 -33.04 11.21
N PHE A 299 -40.00 -33.75 11.87
CA PHE A 299 -39.99 -33.93 13.34
C PHE A 299 -39.45 -35.30 13.78
N VAL A 300 -39.32 -36.28 12.88
CA VAL A 300 -38.77 -37.61 13.23
C VAL A 300 -37.53 -37.93 12.40
N ILE A 301 -37.64 -37.98 11.06
CA ILE A 301 -36.55 -38.47 10.21
C ILE A 301 -35.36 -37.49 10.17
N GLU A 302 -35.60 -36.19 10.10
CA GLU A 302 -34.55 -35.17 10.08
C GLU A 302 -33.76 -35.10 11.41
N PRO A 303 -34.40 -35.07 12.61
CA PRO A 303 -33.72 -35.24 13.89
C PRO A 303 -32.97 -36.58 14.03
N VAL A 304 -33.59 -37.72 13.68
CA VAL A 304 -32.95 -39.04 13.83
C VAL A 304 -31.68 -39.16 12.97
N LYS A 305 -31.65 -38.54 11.79
CA LYS A 305 -30.45 -38.49 10.94
C LYS A 305 -29.29 -37.70 11.55
N THR A 306 -29.55 -36.72 12.41
CA THR A 306 -28.49 -35.88 13.02
C THR A 306 -28.04 -36.39 14.39
N LEU A 307 -28.74 -37.35 15.00
CA LEU A 307 -28.34 -37.96 16.29
C LEU A 307 -26.87 -38.42 16.35
N PRO A 308 -26.25 -39.04 15.31
CA PRO A 308 -24.84 -39.40 15.37
C PRO A 308 -23.90 -38.18 15.49
N ALA A 309 -24.19 -37.09 14.78
CA ALA A 309 -23.44 -35.84 14.89
C ALA A 309 -23.66 -35.16 16.25
N VAL A 310 -24.91 -35.16 16.75
CA VAL A 310 -25.25 -34.67 18.09
C VAL A 310 -24.51 -35.45 19.18
N PHE A 311 -24.36 -36.77 19.03
CA PHE A 311 -23.59 -37.61 19.95
C PHE A 311 -22.09 -37.29 19.93
N VAL A 312 -21.48 -37.12 18.74
CA VAL A 312 -20.07 -36.68 18.61
C VAL A 312 -19.87 -35.28 19.22
N GLY A 313 -20.74 -34.33 18.89
CA GLY A 313 -20.68 -32.97 19.45
C GLY A 313 -20.89 -32.95 20.97
N LEU A 314 -21.76 -33.82 21.51
CA LEU A 314 -21.97 -33.96 22.94
C LEU A 314 -20.72 -34.50 23.65
N ILE A 315 -20.04 -35.49 23.05
CA ILE A 315 -18.77 -36.01 23.59
C ILE A 315 -17.72 -34.90 23.60
N LEU A 316 -17.56 -34.12 22.53
CA LEU A 316 -16.63 -32.99 22.50
C LEU A 316 -16.97 -31.96 23.59
N ASN A 317 -18.24 -31.55 23.70
CA ASN A 317 -18.68 -30.62 24.76
C ASN A 317 -18.48 -31.17 26.18
N ILE A 318 -18.54 -32.49 26.40
CA ILE A 318 -18.23 -33.13 27.69
C ILE A 318 -16.71 -33.11 27.95
N LEU A 319 -15.90 -33.44 26.95
CA LEU A 319 -14.44 -33.44 27.08
C LEU A 319 -13.93 -32.02 27.38
N ASP A 320 -14.36 -31.02 26.61
CA ASP A 320 -13.99 -29.61 26.79
C ASP A 320 -14.45 -29.05 28.16
N ALA A 321 -15.63 -29.46 28.65
CA ALA A 321 -16.11 -29.09 29.99
C ALA A 321 -15.24 -29.70 31.10
N LEU A 322 -14.81 -30.95 30.94
CA LEU A 322 -14.01 -31.67 31.93
C LEU A 322 -12.55 -31.24 31.96
N SER A 323 -12.00 -30.77 30.84
CA SER A 323 -10.66 -30.20 30.77
C SER A 323 -10.62 -28.73 31.20
N TYR A 324 -11.47 -27.87 30.62
CA TYR A 324 -11.33 -26.41 30.75
C TYR A 324 -12.34 -25.81 31.73
N GLY A 325 -13.57 -26.34 31.77
CA GLY A 325 -14.56 -25.98 32.78
C GLY A 325 -14.12 -26.32 34.21
N MET A 326 -13.34 -27.40 34.42
CA MET A 326 -12.74 -27.72 35.72
C MET A 326 -11.69 -26.69 36.18
N ILE A 327 -10.80 -26.27 35.28
CA ILE A 327 -9.71 -25.33 35.60
C ILE A 327 -10.12 -23.86 35.48
N LEU A 328 -11.40 -23.55 35.29
CA LEU A 328 -11.91 -22.18 35.18
C LEU A 328 -11.55 -21.32 36.41
N PHE A 329 -11.53 -21.94 37.58
CA PHE A 329 -11.04 -21.36 38.83
C PHE A 329 -9.65 -21.96 39.18
N PRO A 330 -8.77 -21.20 39.84
CA PRO A 330 -7.44 -21.68 40.24
C PRO A 330 -7.53 -22.68 41.40
N LEU A 331 -7.75 -23.97 41.08
CA LEU A 331 -8.03 -25.02 42.08
C LEU A 331 -6.90 -25.25 43.10
N GLY A 332 -5.66 -24.86 42.80
CA GLY A 332 -4.55 -24.89 43.77
C GLY A 332 -4.73 -23.90 44.93
N ASN A 333 -5.56 -22.86 44.78
CA ASN A 333 -5.88 -21.92 45.86
C ASN A 333 -7.02 -22.49 46.75
N PRO A 334 -6.86 -22.54 48.09
CA PRO A 334 -7.84 -23.15 49.00
C PRO A 334 -9.22 -22.46 49.00
N ILE A 335 -9.32 -21.20 48.60
CA ILE A 335 -10.60 -20.48 48.44
C ILE A 335 -11.41 -21.07 47.27
N PHE A 336 -10.74 -21.58 46.24
CA PHE A 336 -11.33 -21.99 44.96
C PHE A 336 -11.38 -23.51 44.75
N ALA A 337 -10.68 -24.31 45.55
CA ALA A 337 -10.53 -25.76 45.38
C ALA A 337 -11.86 -26.53 45.16
N ASN A 338 -12.95 -26.10 45.81
CA ASN A 338 -14.28 -26.73 45.70
C ASN A 338 -15.12 -26.26 44.50
N LEU A 339 -14.63 -25.31 43.68
CA LEU A 339 -15.43 -24.65 42.64
C LEU A 339 -15.32 -25.26 41.23
N GLY A 340 -14.57 -26.34 41.02
CA GLY A 340 -14.52 -27.07 39.74
C GLY A 340 -15.90 -27.46 39.17
N PRO A 341 -16.82 -28.03 39.98
CA PRO A 341 -18.21 -28.31 39.57
C PRO A 341 -19.01 -27.06 39.17
N ALA A 342 -18.74 -25.92 39.82
CA ALA A 342 -19.34 -24.64 39.43
C ALA A 342 -18.77 -24.14 38.09
N GLY A 343 -17.46 -24.33 37.85
CA GLY A 343 -16.80 -24.02 36.59
C GLY A 343 -17.36 -24.82 35.40
N ILE A 344 -17.55 -26.13 35.55
CA ILE A 344 -18.26 -26.97 34.57
C ILE A 344 -19.67 -26.43 34.28
N SER A 345 -20.40 -26.01 35.32
CA SER A 345 -21.77 -25.50 35.18
C SER A 345 -21.79 -24.16 34.41
N ILE A 346 -20.82 -23.27 34.68
CA ILE A 346 -20.61 -22.02 33.96
C ILE A 346 -20.27 -22.29 32.48
N PHE A 347 -19.33 -23.21 32.21
CA PHE A 347 -18.94 -23.65 30.87
C PHE A 347 -20.14 -24.13 30.05
N TYR A 348 -20.99 -25.00 30.62
CA TYR A 348 -22.18 -25.50 29.93
C TYR A 348 -23.18 -24.38 29.62
N VAL A 349 -23.37 -23.40 30.51
CA VAL A 349 -24.25 -22.24 30.22
C VAL A 349 -23.69 -21.39 29.06
N SER A 350 -22.38 -21.14 28.99
CA SER A 350 -21.76 -20.41 27.86
C SER A 350 -21.91 -21.18 26.54
N THR A 351 -21.68 -22.49 26.58
CA THR A 351 -21.83 -23.41 25.45
C THR A 351 -23.27 -23.46 24.93
N ILE A 352 -24.27 -23.57 25.83
CA ILE A 352 -25.69 -23.59 25.46
C ILE A 352 -26.12 -22.24 24.86
N MET A 353 -25.75 -21.11 25.49
CA MET A 353 -26.11 -19.77 24.98
C MET A 353 -25.50 -19.52 23.59
N SER A 354 -24.23 -19.86 23.40
CA SER A 354 -23.56 -19.68 22.11
C SER A 354 -24.08 -20.62 21.02
N GLN A 355 -24.31 -21.89 21.33
CA GLN A 355 -24.91 -22.82 20.38
C GLN A 355 -26.30 -22.35 19.92
N LEU A 356 -27.13 -21.82 20.83
CA LEU A 356 -28.44 -21.26 20.47
C LEU A 356 -28.33 -20.03 19.57
N VAL A 357 -27.37 -19.12 19.83
CA VAL A 357 -27.17 -17.91 19.01
C VAL A 357 -26.61 -18.26 17.62
N PHE A 358 -25.55 -19.07 17.53
CA PHE A 358 -24.95 -19.42 16.23
C PHE A 358 -25.90 -20.27 15.38
N SER A 359 -26.58 -21.28 15.95
CA SER A 359 -27.57 -22.10 15.21
C SER A 359 -28.72 -21.25 14.64
N SER A 360 -29.07 -20.15 15.31
CA SER A 360 -30.16 -19.26 14.88
C SER A 360 -29.71 -18.21 13.84
N GLY A 361 -28.55 -17.59 14.07
CA GLY A 361 -28.13 -16.39 13.35
C GLY A 361 -27.04 -16.58 12.30
N SER A 362 -26.11 -17.53 12.51
CA SER A 362 -24.90 -17.65 11.69
C SER A 362 -25.18 -18.13 10.27
N ILE A 363 -24.26 -17.83 9.36
CA ILE A 363 -24.15 -18.50 8.06
C ILE A 363 -23.93 -20.02 8.23
N PHE A 364 -23.13 -20.44 9.21
CA PHE A 364 -22.75 -21.84 9.42
C PHE A 364 -23.87 -22.65 10.07
N LYS A 365 -24.60 -23.42 9.25
CA LYS A 365 -25.76 -24.21 9.68
C LYS A 365 -25.43 -25.27 10.74
N GLY A 366 -24.21 -25.82 10.70
CA GLY A 366 -23.63 -26.72 11.69
C GLY A 366 -22.48 -26.10 12.51
N GLY A 367 -22.47 -24.77 12.68
CA GLY A 367 -21.47 -24.11 13.53
C GLY A 367 -21.64 -24.52 15.01
N VAL A 368 -20.54 -24.87 15.67
CA VAL A 368 -20.50 -25.24 17.09
C VAL A 368 -20.01 -24.06 17.92
N GLY A 369 -20.84 -23.63 18.87
CA GLY A 369 -20.48 -22.64 19.88
C GLY A 369 -19.93 -23.31 21.13
N SER A 370 -18.84 -22.79 21.67
CA SER A 370 -18.34 -23.19 22.99
C SER A 370 -17.59 -22.05 23.67
N GLU A 371 -17.18 -22.31 24.91
CA GLU A 371 -16.26 -21.50 25.70
C GLU A 371 -14.90 -21.33 24.98
N LEU A 372 -14.14 -20.29 25.35
CA LEU A 372 -12.87 -19.92 24.72
C LEU A 372 -11.72 -20.19 25.71
N ILE A 373 -11.18 -21.41 25.75
CA ILE A 373 -10.12 -21.84 26.70
C ILE A 373 -9.00 -20.81 26.93
N GLU A 374 -8.60 -20.06 25.89
CA GLU A 374 -7.59 -19.01 25.99
C GLU A 374 -7.96 -17.87 26.97
N VAL A 375 -9.18 -17.82 27.51
CA VAL A 375 -9.57 -16.91 28.60
C VAL A 375 -9.09 -17.35 29.99
N VAL A 376 -8.90 -18.65 30.22
CA VAL A 376 -8.61 -19.23 31.55
C VAL A 376 -7.39 -18.58 32.24
N PRO A 377 -6.28 -18.26 31.56
CA PRO A 377 -5.16 -17.56 32.18
C PRO A 377 -5.51 -16.15 32.68
N PHE A 378 -6.38 -15.42 31.96
CA PHE A 378 -6.86 -14.10 32.39
C PHE A 378 -7.83 -14.20 33.57
N PHE A 379 -8.59 -15.30 33.65
CA PHE A 379 -9.45 -15.60 34.79
C PHE A 379 -8.64 -15.97 36.04
N HIS A 380 -7.56 -16.75 35.90
CA HIS A 380 -6.60 -17.00 36.99
C HIS A 380 -5.91 -15.72 37.45
N ASN A 381 -5.49 -14.86 36.52
CA ASN A 381 -4.90 -13.56 36.81
C ASN A 381 -5.86 -12.65 37.60
N MET A 382 -7.11 -12.51 37.14
CA MET A 382 -8.14 -11.74 37.86
C MET A 382 -8.44 -12.34 39.24
N ALA A 383 -8.56 -13.67 39.36
CA ALA A 383 -8.77 -14.33 40.66
C ALA A 383 -7.61 -14.09 41.63
N SER A 384 -6.36 -14.11 41.16
CA SER A 384 -5.17 -13.78 41.95
C SER A 384 -5.18 -12.32 42.40
N THR A 385 -5.43 -11.38 41.50
CA THR A 385 -5.50 -9.94 41.78
C THR A 385 -6.65 -9.59 42.75
N ILE A 386 -7.81 -10.24 42.61
CA ILE A 386 -8.92 -10.08 43.55
C ILE A 386 -8.57 -10.64 44.93
N THR A 387 -7.89 -11.79 44.99
CA THR A 387 -7.45 -12.40 46.27
C THR A 387 -6.44 -11.51 47.00
N SER A 388 -5.48 -10.91 46.29
CA SER A 388 -4.47 -10.03 46.90
C SER A 388 -5.02 -8.68 47.35
N LEU A 389 -6.08 -8.16 46.71
CA LEU A 389 -6.72 -6.90 47.08
C LEU A 389 -7.81 -7.04 48.18
N VAL A 390 -8.61 -8.11 48.14
CA VAL A 390 -9.71 -8.34 49.09
C VAL A 390 -9.26 -9.08 50.36
N GLY A 391 -8.16 -9.86 50.25
CA GLY A 391 -7.57 -10.62 51.34
C GLY A 391 -8.27 -11.97 51.59
N GLU A 392 -7.47 -12.95 52.00
CA GLU A 392 -7.92 -14.33 52.25
C GLU A 392 -8.91 -14.44 53.43
N GLU A 393 -8.97 -13.44 54.32
CA GLU A 393 -9.91 -13.39 55.43
C GLU A 393 -11.39 -13.27 55.00
N ASN A 394 -11.67 -12.84 53.76
CA ASN A 394 -13.03 -12.65 53.24
C ASN A 394 -13.31 -13.53 51.99
N PRO A 395 -13.26 -14.87 52.10
CA PRO A 395 -13.35 -15.76 50.94
C PRO A 395 -14.68 -15.63 50.16
N GLU A 396 -15.79 -15.34 50.85
CA GLU A 396 -17.08 -15.09 50.16
C GLU A 396 -17.05 -13.85 49.26
N ALA A 397 -16.31 -12.80 49.66
CA ALA A 397 -16.17 -11.57 48.89
C ALA A 397 -15.20 -11.76 47.71
N VAL A 398 -14.13 -12.53 47.91
CA VAL A 398 -13.21 -12.96 46.83
C VAL A 398 -13.99 -13.72 45.75
N ILE A 399 -14.73 -14.77 46.12
CA ILE A 399 -15.49 -15.60 45.17
C ILE A 399 -16.58 -14.78 44.46
N ALA A 400 -17.35 -13.98 45.19
CA ALA A 400 -18.41 -13.14 44.62
C ALA A 400 -17.88 -12.05 43.67
N THR A 401 -16.72 -11.48 43.96
CA THR A 401 -16.05 -10.51 43.08
C THR A 401 -15.47 -11.22 41.84
N THR A 402 -14.87 -12.40 42.01
CA THR A 402 -14.27 -13.18 40.91
C THR A 402 -15.32 -13.62 39.88
N ILE A 403 -16.41 -14.25 40.32
CA ILE A 403 -17.46 -14.71 39.41
C ILE A 403 -18.18 -13.53 38.71
N PHE A 404 -18.30 -12.38 39.40
CA PHE A 404 -18.79 -11.15 38.79
C PHE A 404 -17.81 -10.63 37.72
N CYS A 405 -16.51 -10.57 38.00
CA CYS A 405 -15.50 -10.15 37.02
C CYS A 405 -15.51 -11.05 35.77
N PHE A 406 -15.66 -12.36 35.93
CA PHE A 406 -15.74 -13.30 34.80
C PHE A 406 -16.96 -12.99 33.90
N SER A 407 -18.16 -12.91 34.49
CA SER A 407 -19.42 -12.57 33.79
C SER A 407 -19.42 -11.14 33.19
N PHE A 408 -18.88 -10.17 33.92
CA PHE A 408 -18.78 -8.77 33.46
C PHE A 408 -17.79 -8.61 32.31
N SER A 409 -16.70 -9.39 32.29
CA SER A 409 -15.78 -9.41 31.15
C SER A 409 -16.49 -9.90 29.87
N ALA A 410 -17.37 -10.91 29.96
CA ALA A 410 -18.15 -11.39 28.83
C ALA A 410 -19.17 -10.36 28.31
N LEU A 411 -19.76 -9.55 29.21
CA LEU A 411 -20.58 -8.39 28.83
C LEU A 411 -19.77 -7.34 28.06
N ILE A 412 -18.55 -7.02 28.52
CA ILE A 412 -17.64 -6.09 27.82
C ILE A 412 -17.27 -6.65 26.43
N THR A 413 -16.84 -7.91 26.38
CA THR A 413 -16.49 -8.59 25.11
C THR A 413 -17.66 -8.55 24.13
N GLY A 414 -18.87 -8.88 24.60
CA GLY A 414 -20.09 -8.86 23.79
C GLY A 414 -20.44 -7.47 23.25
N ALA A 415 -20.36 -6.44 24.10
CA ALA A 415 -20.63 -5.06 23.72
C ALA A 415 -19.61 -4.53 22.68
N VAL A 416 -18.32 -4.81 22.87
CA VAL A 416 -17.24 -4.38 21.96
C VAL A 416 -17.40 -5.06 20.59
N PHE A 417 -17.59 -6.37 20.53
CA PHE A 417 -17.77 -7.10 19.26
C PHE A 417 -19.00 -6.60 18.50
N PHE A 418 -20.12 -6.39 19.20
CA PHE A 418 -21.35 -5.88 18.59
C PHE A 418 -21.15 -4.45 18.05
N ALA A 419 -20.46 -3.58 18.80
CA ALA A 419 -20.11 -2.24 18.35
C ALA A 419 -19.18 -2.26 17.11
N MET A 420 -18.14 -3.10 17.11
CA MET A 420 -17.22 -3.23 15.97
C MET A 420 -17.94 -3.67 14.69
N GLY A 421 -18.78 -4.70 14.77
CA GLY A 421 -19.60 -5.12 13.63
C GLY A 421 -20.64 -4.07 13.22
N ALA A 422 -21.21 -3.32 14.16
CA ALA A 422 -22.15 -2.23 13.87
C ALA A 422 -21.48 -1.05 13.15
N LEU A 423 -20.23 -0.73 13.50
CA LEU A 423 -19.41 0.33 12.88
C LEU A 423 -18.69 -0.12 11.59
N LYS A 424 -18.84 -1.38 11.18
CA LYS A 424 -18.16 -2.02 10.04
C LYS A 424 -16.64 -2.10 10.14
N PHE A 425 -16.13 -2.37 11.35
CA PHE A 425 -14.71 -2.53 11.60
C PHE A 425 -14.20 -3.97 11.47
N GLY A 426 -15.00 -4.94 11.01
CA GLY A 426 -14.55 -6.32 10.84
C GLY A 426 -13.35 -6.47 9.91
N TYR A 427 -13.31 -5.71 8.81
CA TYR A 427 -12.14 -5.68 7.91
C TYR A 427 -10.86 -5.21 8.61
N LEU A 428 -10.95 -4.27 9.55
CA LEU A 428 -9.78 -3.71 10.25
C LEU A 428 -9.06 -4.78 11.10
N VAL A 429 -9.78 -5.75 11.64
CA VAL A 429 -9.21 -6.84 12.45
C VAL A 429 -8.32 -7.77 11.60
N GLY A 430 -8.56 -7.85 10.28
CA GLY A 430 -7.75 -8.64 9.35
C GLY A 430 -6.30 -8.16 9.20
N PHE A 431 -5.97 -6.94 9.64
CA PHE A 431 -4.60 -6.41 9.60
C PHE A 431 -3.74 -6.82 10.81
N ILE A 432 -4.30 -7.45 11.84
CA ILE A 432 -3.54 -7.81 13.04
C ILE A 432 -2.57 -8.96 12.69
N PRO A 433 -1.24 -8.80 12.85
CA PRO A 433 -0.27 -9.78 12.39
C PRO A 433 -0.47 -11.16 13.03
N ARG A 434 -0.66 -12.18 12.18
CA ARG A 434 -0.97 -13.57 12.60
C ARG A 434 0.03 -14.16 13.59
N HIS A 435 1.30 -13.73 13.54
CA HIS A 435 2.32 -14.18 14.47
C HIS A 435 2.07 -13.75 15.92
N ILE A 436 1.32 -12.67 16.18
CA ILE A 436 0.91 -12.29 17.55
C ILE A 436 0.02 -13.40 18.13
N LEU A 437 -1.05 -13.78 17.42
CA LEU A 437 -1.96 -14.85 17.85
C LEU A 437 -1.22 -16.20 18.00
N ILE A 438 -0.31 -16.53 17.08
CA ILE A 438 0.52 -17.74 17.18
C ILE A 438 1.36 -17.73 18.48
N GLY A 439 1.96 -16.58 18.84
CA GLY A 439 2.64 -16.39 20.11
C GLY A 439 1.72 -16.58 21.32
N CYS A 440 0.53 -15.98 21.28
CA CYS A 440 -0.45 -16.09 22.36
C CYS A 440 -0.96 -17.53 22.56
N ILE A 441 -1.25 -18.25 21.46
CA ILE A 441 -1.64 -19.67 21.50
C ILE A 441 -0.51 -20.52 22.11
N GLY A 442 0.75 -20.22 21.80
CA GLY A 442 1.88 -20.90 22.44
C GLY A 442 2.01 -20.57 23.94
N GLY A 443 1.70 -19.32 24.34
CA GLY A 443 1.64 -18.90 25.74
C GLY A 443 0.55 -19.62 26.52
N VAL A 444 -0.65 -19.76 25.96
CA VAL A 444 -1.73 -20.60 26.51
C VAL A 444 -1.30 -22.07 26.55
N GLY A 445 -0.67 -22.59 25.48
CA GLY A 445 -0.16 -23.96 25.44
C GLY A 445 0.86 -24.26 26.55
N TRP A 446 1.76 -23.33 26.83
CA TRP A 446 2.69 -23.44 27.96
C TRP A 446 1.98 -23.36 29.32
N PHE A 447 1.05 -22.41 29.50
CA PHE A 447 0.21 -22.32 30.69
C PHE A 447 -0.55 -23.62 30.96
N LEU A 448 -1.10 -24.26 29.93
CA LEU A 448 -1.78 -25.55 30.08
C LEU A 448 -0.81 -26.66 30.51
N VAL A 449 0.44 -26.68 30.02
CA VAL A 449 1.45 -27.62 30.55
C VAL A 449 1.75 -27.33 32.03
N GLN A 450 1.83 -26.06 32.44
CA GLN A 450 2.01 -25.64 33.84
C GLN A 450 0.83 -26.04 34.73
N THR A 451 -0.41 -25.71 34.35
CA THR A 451 -1.65 -26.12 35.03
C THR A 451 -1.83 -27.65 35.03
N GLY A 452 -1.34 -28.33 33.99
CA GLY A 452 -1.31 -29.79 33.91
C GLY A 452 -0.48 -30.41 35.03
N PHE A 453 0.67 -29.82 35.37
CA PHE A 453 1.43 -30.20 36.57
C PHE A 453 0.70 -29.83 37.86
N GLU A 454 0.15 -28.61 37.97
CA GLU A 454 -0.56 -28.14 39.17
C GLU A 454 -1.73 -29.06 39.55
N VAL A 455 -2.63 -29.33 38.59
CA VAL A 455 -3.82 -30.17 38.77
C VAL A 455 -3.46 -31.64 38.95
N SER A 456 -2.55 -32.18 38.15
CA SER A 456 -2.19 -33.61 38.25
C SER A 456 -1.44 -33.92 39.54
N ALA A 457 -0.53 -33.06 39.98
CA ALA A 457 0.25 -33.26 41.20
C ALA A 457 -0.47 -32.83 42.49
N ARG A 458 -1.62 -32.14 42.38
CA ARG A 458 -2.31 -31.42 43.46
C ARG A 458 -1.35 -30.55 44.27
N LEU A 459 -0.74 -29.57 43.61
CA LEU A 459 0.06 -28.56 44.29
C LEU A 459 -0.84 -27.61 45.09
N GLU A 460 -0.43 -27.26 46.30
CA GLU A 460 -1.07 -26.22 47.12
C GLU A 460 -0.49 -24.85 46.73
N GLY A 461 -1.36 -23.89 46.42
CA GLY A 461 -0.99 -22.61 45.81
C GLY A 461 -0.80 -22.70 44.28
N SER A 462 -0.42 -21.58 43.67
CA SER A 462 -0.10 -21.51 42.24
C SER A 462 1.28 -22.11 41.94
N PHE A 463 1.46 -22.65 40.72
CA PHE A 463 2.76 -23.15 40.27
C PHE A 463 3.81 -22.02 40.20
N HIS A 464 4.81 -22.07 41.10
CA HIS A 464 5.98 -21.18 41.11
C HIS A 464 7.23 -21.91 40.58
N TYR A 465 8.12 -21.20 39.90
CA TYR A 465 9.36 -21.72 39.28
C TYR A 465 10.51 -22.00 40.28
N ASP A 466 10.17 -22.45 41.48
CA ASP A 466 11.07 -22.57 42.62
C ASP A 466 11.57 -24.00 42.89
N LEU A 467 12.71 -24.07 43.58
CA LEU A 467 13.32 -25.33 44.02
C LEU A 467 12.42 -26.12 44.99
N GLU A 468 11.48 -25.45 45.67
CA GLU A 468 10.55 -26.11 46.60
C GLU A 468 9.41 -26.81 45.85
N THR A 469 8.83 -26.18 44.82
CA THR A 469 7.91 -26.81 43.87
C THR A 469 8.53 -28.05 43.23
N LEU A 470 9.80 -27.95 42.81
CA LEU A 470 10.54 -29.08 42.23
C LEU A 470 10.71 -30.23 43.24
N ARG A 471 11.06 -29.93 44.50
CA ARG A 471 11.14 -30.93 45.58
C ARG A 471 9.80 -31.58 45.90
N LEU A 472 8.69 -30.84 45.76
CA LEU A 472 7.33 -31.36 45.97
C LEU A 472 6.93 -32.34 44.85
N LEU A 473 7.15 -31.96 43.57
CA LEU A 473 6.88 -32.81 42.40
C LEU A 473 7.65 -34.14 42.43
N PHE A 474 8.87 -34.15 42.97
CA PHE A 474 9.70 -35.36 43.09
C PHE A 474 9.47 -36.18 44.37
N ARG A 475 8.46 -35.86 45.22
CA ARG A 475 8.11 -36.72 46.37
C ARG A 475 7.52 -38.05 45.90
N PRO A 476 7.81 -39.21 46.55
CA PRO A 476 7.32 -40.51 46.11
C PRO A 476 5.80 -40.66 46.00
N ALA A 477 5.01 -39.90 46.77
CA ALA A 477 3.55 -39.88 46.68
C ALA A 477 3.04 -39.02 45.50
N THR A 478 3.71 -37.90 45.22
CA THR A 478 3.32 -36.91 44.20
C THR A 478 3.80 -37.31 42.80
N LEU A 479 4.96 -37.96 42.69
CA LEU A 479 5.56 -38.40 41.43
C LEU A 479 4.61 -39.26 40.54
N PRO A 480 3.94 -40.32 41.04
CA PRO A 480 3.03 -41.11 40.20
C PRO A 480 1.79 -40.34 39.75
N LEU A 481 1.31 -39.39 40.55
CA LEU A 481 0.09 -38.60 40.25
C LEU A 481 0.23 -37.74 38.99
N TRP A 482 1.42 -37.18 38.71
CA TRP A 482 1.68 -36.44 37.46
C TRP A 482 2.41 -37.22 36.37
N THR A 483 3.28 -38.19 36.70
CA THR A 483 4.01 -38.94 35.66
C THR A 483 3.13 -39.88 34.84
N ILE A 484 2.07 -40.45 35.42
CA ILE A 484 1.11 -41.30 34.70
C ILE A 484 0.31 -40.49 33.65
N PRO A 485 -0.41 -39.40 34.00
CA PRO A 485 -1.12 -38.61 32.99
C PRO A 485 -0.19 -37.95 31.97
N LEU A 486 1.02 -37.53 32.37
CA LEU A 486 2.02 -37.04 31.43
C LEU A 486 2.45 -38.14 30.43
N GLY A 487 2.65 -39.37 30.90
CA GLY A 487 3.00 -40.52 30.06
C GLY A 487 1.87 -40.92 29.10
N LEU A 488 0.62 -40.88 29.56
CA LEU A 488 -0.56 -41.08 28.71
C LEU A 488 -0.70 -39.96 27.67
N ALA A 489 -0.50 -38.70 28.07
CA ALA A 489 -0.56 -37.55 27.18
C ALA A 489 0.51 -37.61 26.08
N ILE A 490 1.75 -37.94 26.43
CA ILE A 490 2.83 -38.15 25.45
C ILE A 490 2.50 -39.33 24.53
N THR A 491 1.93 -40.42 25.06
CA THR A 491 1.52 -41.59 24.25
C THR A 491 0.43 -41.23 23.25
N LEU A 492 -0.62 -40.53 23.68
CA LEU A 492 -1.72 -40.05 22.84
C LEU A 492 -1.22 -39.02 21.79
N PHE A 493 -0.38 -38.08 22.19
CA PHE A 493 0.21 -37.08 21.30
C PHE A 493 1.12 -37.72 20.23
N VAL A 494 1.93 -38.72 20.59
CA VAL A 494 2.71 -39.49 19.60
C VAL A 494 1.79 -40.30 18.69
N LEU A 495 0.72 -40.92 19.22
CA LEU A 495 -0.27 -41.66 18.42
C LEU A 495 -0.96 -40.78 17.36
N THR A 496 -1.38 -39.56 17.70
CA THR A 496 -2.03 -38.65 16.74
C THR A 496 -1.07 -38.09 15.69
N GLN A 497 0.22 -37.95 16.01
CA GLN A 497 1.25 -37.53 15.05
C GLN A 497 1.71 -38.64 14.09
N LEU A 498 1.42 -39.92 14.37
CA LEU A 498 1.73 -41.02 13.45
C LEU A 498 0.79 -40.99 12.23
N ASN A 499 1.36 -40.91 11.02
CA ASN A 499 0.63 -40.88 9.73
C ASN A 499 -0.45 -41.96 9.55
N LYS A 500 -0.37 -43.10 10.26
CA LYS A 500 -1.37 -44.18 10.20
C LYS A 500 -2.67 -43.85 10.97
N PHE A 501 -2.60 -42.95 11.95
CA PHE A 501 -3.70 -42.62 12.86
C PHE A 501 -4.15 -41.15 12.75
N LYS A 502 -3.31 -40.29 12.16
CA LYS A 502 -3.57 -38.85 11.96
C LYS A 502 -4.94 -38.52 11.33
N ASP A 503 -5.40 -39.34 10.40
CA ASP A 503 -6.70 -39.14 9.72
C ASP A 503 -7.89 -39.81 10.44
N ASN A 504 -7.63 -40.62 11.49
CA ASN A 504 -8.68 -41.35 12.21
C ASN A 504 -9.22 -40.53 13.40
N HIS A 505 -10.24 -39.72 13.12
CA HIS A 505 -10.91 -38.84 14.09
C HIS A 505 -11.28 -39.50 15.42
N TYR A 506 -11.62 -40.80 15.44
CA TYR A 506 -12.06 -41.49 16.65
C TYR A 506 -10.95 -41.80 17.66
N VAL A 507 -9.66 -41.66 17.30
CA VAL A 507 -8.53 -42.01 18.18
C VAL A 507 -8.57 -41.23 19.49
N LEU A 508 -8.75 -39.90 19.42
CA LEU A 508 -8.74 -39.04 20.60
C LEU A 508 -9.91 -39.36 21.56
N PRO A 509 -11.21 -39.30 21.16
CA PRO A 509 -12.30 -39.67 22.06
C PRO A 509 -12.22 -41.12 22.59
N THR A 510 -11.80 -42.08 21.76
CA THR A 510 -11.73 -43.48 22.18
C THR A 510 -10.65 -43.70 23.23
N PHE A 511 -9.49 -43.03 23.11
CA PHE A 511 -8.42 -43.11 24.10
C PHE A 511 -8.88 -42.54 25.45
N ILE A 512 -9.42 -41.31 25.45
CA ILE A 512 -9.85 -40.62 26.68
C ILE A 512 -11.00 -41.39 27.36
N CYS A 513 -11.98 -41.91 26.62
CA CYS A 513 -13.05 -42.72 27.19
C CYS A 513 -12.58 -44.09 27.72
N LEU A 514 -11.43 -44.59 27.27
CA LEU A 514 -10.85 -45.85 27.76
C LEU A 514 -10.10 -45.68 29.09
N GLU A 515 -9.52 -44.50 29.36
CA GLU A 515 -8.82 -44.19 30.62
C GLU A 515 -9.66 -44.44 31.89
N PRO A 516 -10.88 -43.87 32.07
CA PRO A 516 -11.69 -44.13 33.25
C PRO A 516 -12.20 -45.57 33.29
N ALA A 517 -12.40 -46.23 32.14
CA ALA A 517 -12.81 -47.63 32.08
C ALA A 517 -11.69 -48.57 32.59
N ILE A 518 -10.44 -48.32 32.19
CA ILE A 518 -9.26 -49.04 32.70
C ILE A 518 -9.04 -48.74 34.19
N PHE A 519 -9.17 -47.48 34.61
CA PHE A 519 -9.04 -47.09 36.01
C PHE A 519 -10.05 -47.83 36.90
N TRP A 520 -11.35 -47.74 36.58
CA TRP A 520 -12.39 -48.42 37.36
C TRP A 520 -12.31 -49.95 37.28
N PHE A 521 -11.82 -50.52 36.18
CA PHE A 521 -11.50 -51.94 36.12
C PHE A 521 -10.47 -52.35 37.17
N PHE A 522 -9.36 -51.60 37.31
CA PHE A 522 -8.36 -51.89 38.36
C PHE A 522 -8.87 -51.62 39.78
N VAL A 523 -9.66 -50.56 40.00
CA VAL A 523 -10.30 -50.27 41.30
C VAL A 523 -11.25 -51.39 41.75
N VAL A 524 -11.96 -52.02 40.80
CA VAL A 524 -12.88 -53.15 41.10
C VAL A 524 -12.16 -54.50 41.16
N ALA A 525 -11.02 -54.66 40.45
CA ALA A 525 -10.26 -55.92 40.41
C ALA A 525 -9.21 -56.08 41.51
N LEU A 526 -8.93 -55.04 42.31
CA LEU A 526 -7.90 -55.05 43.36
C LEU A 526 -8.48 -54.56 44.69
N ASP A 527 -8.76 -55.49 45.62
CA ASP A 527 -9.34 -55.21 46.95
C ASP A 527 -8.55 -54.20 47.81
N SER A 528 -7.28 -53.92 47.46
CA SER A 528 -6.45 -52.90 48.09
C SER A 528 -6.76 -51.46 47.67
N LEU A 529 -7.51 -51.26 46.58
CA LEU A 529 -7.77 -49.94 45.97
C LEU A 529 -9.15 -49.37 46.35
N GLN A 530 -9.38 -49.13 47.64
CA GLN A 530 -10.65 -48.60 48.12
C GLN A 530 -10.91 -47.16 47.61
N PRO A 531 -12.08 -46.84 47.01
CA PRO A 531 -12.38 -45.52 46.45
C PRO A 531 -12.22 -44.35 47.44
N GLU A 532 -12.56 -44.55 48.71
CA GLU A 532 -12.36 -43.56 49.79
C GLU A 532 -10.86 -43.19 49.93
N SER A 533 -9.98 -44.20 49.92
CA SER A 533 -8.53 -44.01 50.01
C SER A 533 -7.97 -43.36 48.75
N LEU A 534 -8.55 -43.64 47.58
CA LEU A 534 -8.15 -43.02 46.30
C LEU A 534 -8.57 -41.54 46.17
N ARG A 535 -9.68 -41.12 46.80
CA ARG A 535 -9.98 -39.68 46.95
C ARG A 535 -8.95 -39.00 47.85
N GLY A 536 -8.74 -39.54 49.06
CA GLY A 536 -7.82 -38.97 50.05
C GLY A 536 -6.33 -39.02 49.67
N SER A 537 -5.95 -39.85 48.69
CA SER A 537 -4.60 -39.87 48.09
C SER A 537 -4.51 -39.19 46.73
N GLY A 538 -5.57 -38.49 46.30
CA GLY A 538 -5.54 -37.54 45.19
C GLY A 538 -5.97 -38.05 43.80
N TRP A 539 -6.20 -39.35 43.64
CA TRP A 539 -6.43 -40.00 42.34
C TRP A 539 -7.81 -39.74 41.74
N ILE A 540 -8.82 -39.49 42.58
CA ILE A 540 -10.21 -39.20 42.17
C ILE A 540 -10.60 -37.84 42.75
N PHE A 541 -11.32 -37.02 41.98
CA PHE A 541 -11.87 -35.77 42.52
C PHE A 541 -12.80 -36.05 43.71
N GLU A 542 -12.84 -35.11 44.66
CA GLU A 542 -13.83 -35.19 45.73
C GLU A 542 -15.21 -34.95 45.13
N ALA A 543 -16.18 -35.79 45.52
CA ALA A 543 -17.54 -35.63 45.05
C ALA A 543 -18.15 -34.38 45.70
N PRO A 544 -18.78 -33.47 44.93
CA PRO A 544 -19.38 -32.26 45.50
C PRO A 544 -20.43 -32.59 46.57
N PRO A 545 -20.60 -31.72 47.58
CA PRO A 545 -21.56 -31.90 48.67
C PRO A 545 -22.94 -32.41 48.22
N ALA A 546 -23.42 -33.45 48.91
CA ALA A 546 -24.63 -34.18 48.51
C ALA A 546 -25.87 -33.27 48.47
N GLY A 547 -26.30 -32.90 47.26
CA GLY A 547 -27.40 -31.97 47.02
C GLY A 547 -27.03 -30.72 46.22
N GLU A 548 -25.76 -30.51 45.88
CA GLU A 548 -25.37 -29.44 44.95
C GLU A 548 -25.95 -29.67 43.55
N THR A 549 -26.54 -28.60 43.01
CA THR A 549 -27.32 -28.58 41.77
C THR A 549 -26.61 -27.71 40.74
N TRP A 550 -26.89 -27.90 39.44
CA TRP A 550 -26.17 -27.18 38.37
C TRP A 550 -26.31 -25.65 38.46
N TRP A 551 -27.36 -25.14 39.11
CA TRP A 551 -27.57 -23.71 39.34
C TRP A 551 -26.83 -23.16 40.58
N TYR A 552 -26.03 -23.97 41.28
CA TYR A 552 -25.29 -23.57 42.49
C TYR A 552 -24.43 -22.32 42.28
N PHE A 553 -23.79 -22.19 41.11
CA PHE A 553 -22.93 -21.03 40.82
C PHE A 553 -23.69 -19.69 40.85
N TYR A 554 -25.01 -19.67 40.59
CA TYR A 554 -25.82 -18.45 40.75
C TYR A 554 -25.91 -17.97 42.21
N THR A 555 -25.75 -18.87 43.19
CA THR A 555 -25.74 -18.50 44.61
C THR A 555 -24.45 -17.77 45.04
N LEU A 556 -23.40 -17.84 44.20
CA LEU A 556 -22.12 -17.16 44.42
C LEU A 556 -22.17 -15.67 44.03
N PHE A 557 -23.17 -15.24 43.26
CA PHE A 557 -23.38 -13.82 42.89
C PHE A 557 -23.93 -12.98 44.07
N LYS A 558 -23.14 -12.89 45.15
CA LYS A 558 -23.45 -12.10 46.35
C LYS A 558 -23.15 -10.62 46.09
N PHE A 559 -23.99 -9.94 45.31
CA PHE A 559 -23.79 -8.55 44.86
C PHE A 559 -23.47 -7.50 45.96
N LYS A 560 -23.79 -7.78 47.23
CA LYS A 560 -23.46 -6.93 48.39
C LYS A 560 -22.01 -7.07 48.90
N LEU A 561 -21.29 -8.10 48.46
CA LEU A 561 -19.90 -8.42 48.86
C LEU A 561 -18.88 -8.12 47.75
N ILE A 562 -19.32 -7.59 46.60
CA ILE A 562 -18.43 -7.28 45.47
C ILE A 562 -17.54 -6.08 45.82
N SER A 563 -16.22 -6.26 45.77
CA SER A 563 -15.26 -5.16 45.89
C SER A 563 -15.11 -4.44 44.56
N TRP A 564 -15.79 -3.29 44.41
CA TRP A 564 -15.74 -2.47 43.20
C TRP A 564 -14.34 -1.93 42.88
N GLU A 565 -13.46 -1.82 43.87
CA GLU A 565 -12.04 -1.47 43.69
C GLU A 565 -11.28 -2.61 42.99
N ALA A 566 -11.44 -3.85 43.46
CA ALA A 566 -10.85 -5.02 42.80
C ALA A 566 -11.47 -5.30 41.41
N VAL A 567 -12.75 -4.98 41.19
CA VAL A 567 -13.36 -4.98 39.84
C VAL A 567 -12.67 -3.97 38.93
N ALA A 568 -12.35 -2.77 39.42
CA ALA A 568 -11.70 -1.72 38.63
C ALA A 568 -10.28 -2.11 38.22
N GLU A 569 -9.48 -2.69 39.13
CA GLU A 569 -8.12 -3.16 38.83
C GLU A 569 -8.11 -4.36 37.86
N CYS A 570 -9.22 -5.10 37.75
CA CYS A 570 -9.38 -6.16 36.75
C CYS A 570 -9.69 -5.63 35.32
N ILE A 571 -10.09 -4.36 35.15
CA ILE A 571 -10.50 -3.83 33.83
C ILE A 571 -9.42 -3.98 32.74
N PRO A 572 -8.12 -3.72 32.98
CA PRO A 572 -7.06 -3.94 31.98
C PRO A 572 -7.01 -5.40 31.50
N ALA A 573 -7.18 -6.38 32.40
CA ALA A 573 -7.26 -7.79 32.04
C ALA A 573 -8.51 -8.09 31.20
N MET A 574 -9.68 -7.54 31.55
CA MET A 574 -10.92 -7.69 30.77
C MET A 574 -10.82 -7.07 29.36
N LEU A 575 -10.07 -5.97 29.20
CA LEU A 575 -9.83 -5.33 27.91
C LEU A 575 -8.81 -6.10 27.06
N ALA A 576 -7.72 -6.60 27.67
CA ALA A 576 -6.77 -7.48 26.99
C ALA A 576 -7.44 -8.79 26.53
N LEU A 577 -8.28 -9.37 27.38
CA LEU A 577 -9.12 -10.53 27.11
C LEU A 577 -10.10 -10.28 25.95
N THR A 578 -10.76 -9.12 25.95
CA THR A 578 -11.67 -8.71 24.88
C THR A 578 -10.93 -8.50 23.55
N PHE A 579 -9.76 -7.84 23.58
CA PHE A 579 -8.89 -7.70 22.40
C PHE A 579 -8.42 -9.06 21.86
N PHE A 580 -8.06 -9.99 22.75
CA PHE A 580 -7.67 -11.33 22.36
C PHE A 580 -8.83 -12.10 21.70
N GLY A 581 -10.03 -12.08 22.31
CA GLY A 581 -11.23 -12.70 21.74
C GLY A 581 -11.60 -12.14 20.36
N VAL A 582 -11.40 -10.85 20.12
CA VAL A 582 -11.63 -10.20 18.82
C VAL A 582 -10.82 -10.89 17.70
N LEU A 583 -9.63 -11.43 17.99
CA LEU A 583 -8.76 -12.09 17.00
C LEU A 583 -9.34 -13.40 16.46
N HIS A 584 -10.20 -14.09 17.21
CA HIS A 584 -10.71 -15.41 16.84
C HIS A 584 -11.73 -15.34 15.70
N VAL A 585 -12.51 -14.27 15.60
CA VAL A 585 -13.56 -14.13 14.57
C VAL A 585 -13.01 -14.02 13.14
N PRO A 586 -12.09 -13.10 12.78
CA PRO A 586 -11.52 -12.99 11.42
C PRO A 586 -10.62 -14.17 11.02
N ILE A 587 -10.32 -15.08 11.94
CA ILE A 587 -9.49 -16.26 11.67
C ILE A 587 -10.38 -17.51 11.49
N ASN A 588 -11.29 -17.77 12.42
CA ASN A 588 -12.13 -18.96 12.41
C ASN A 588 -13.31 -18.85 11.42
N VAL A 589 -13.90 -17.66 11.24
CA VAL A 589 -15.02 -17.48 10.30
C VAL A 589 -14.57 -17.69 8.84
N PRO A 590 -13.51 -17.03 8.31
CA PRO A 590 -13.07 -17.27 6.94
C PRO A 590 -12.48 -18.67 6.72
N ALA A 591 -11.80 -19.25 7.73
CA ALA A 591 -11.30 -20.62 7.64
C ALA A 591 -12.43 -21.66 7.57
N LEU A 592 -13.51 -21.47 8.33
CA LEU A 592 -14.69 -22.33 8.25
C LEU A 592 -15.42 -22.13 6.93
N ALA A 593 -15.61 -20.88 6.48
CA ALA A 593 -16.21 -20.54 5.19
C ALA A 593 -15.53 -21.25 4.00
N LEU A 594 -14.19 -21.20 3.95
CA LEU A 594 -13.40 -21.88 2.94
C LEU A 594 -13.55 -23.41 2.99
N GLN A 595 -13.69 -24.00 4.18
CA GLN A 595 -13.95 -25.45 4.31
C GLN A 595 -15.40 -25.85 4.00
N THR A 596 -16.38 -24.98 4.23
CA THR A 596 -17.80 -25.29 3.98
C THR A 596 -18.28 -24.90 2.58
N GLY A 597 -17.48 -24.15 1.81
CA GLY A 597 -17.87 -23.61 0.50
C GLY A 597 -18.90 -22.49 0.59
N GLU A 598 -18.82 -21.66 1.64
CA GLU A 598 -19.76 -20.55 1.90
C GLU A 598 -19.07 -19.20 1.61
N ASP A 599 -18.80 -18.92 0.32
CA ASP A 599 -17.96 -17.80 -0.16
C ASP A 599 -18.44 -16.38 0.26
N HIS A 600 -19.70 -16.26 0.70
CA HIS A 600 -20.33 -14.99 1.10
C HIS A 600 -20.41 -14.80 2.63
N ALA A 601 -19.31 -15.09 3.34
CA ALA A 601 -19.23 -14.93 4.79
C ALA A 601 -19.00 -13.46 5.21
N ASP A 602 -20.06 -12.76 5.62
CA ASP A 602 -20.01 -11.39 6.16
C ASP A 602 -19.44 -11.36 7.58
N LEU A 603 -18.18 -10.91 7.71
CA LEU A 603 -17.47 -10.79 8.98
C LEU A 603 -18.11 -9.76 9.95
N ASP A 604 -18.70 -8.67 9.45
CA ASP A 604 -19.40 -7.69 10.29
C ASP A 604 -20.70 -8.27 10.84
N ARG A 605 -21.34 -9.20 10.13
CA ARG A 605 -22.51 -9.95 10.63
C ARG A 605 -22.10 -10.97 11.68
N GLU A 606 -21.08 -11.79 11.43
CA GLU A 606 -20.65 -12.78 12.42
C GLU A 606 -20.07 -12.09 13.68
N LEU A 607 -19.38 -10.93 13.57
CA LEU A 607 -19.01 -10.11 14.74
C LEU A 607 -20.22 -9.66 15.58
N LYS A 608 -21.33 -9.25 14.95
CA LYS A 608 -22.58 -8.94 15.68
C LYS A 608 -23.16 -10.16 16.39
N LEU A 609 -23.03 -11.35 15.80
CA LEU A 609 -23.53 -12.61 16.37
C LEU A 609 -22.66 -13.12 17.52
N HIS A 610 -21.35 -13.12 17.37
CA HIS A 610 -20.40 -13.36 18.46
C HIS A 610 -20.60 -12.33 19.59
N GLY A 611 -20.81 -11.05 19.26
CA GLY A 611 -21.10 -10.01 20.25
C GLY A 611 -22.39 -10.26 21.04
N LEU A 612 -23.48 -10.58 20.33
CA LEU A 612 -24.74 -10.99 20.96
C LEU A 612 -24.59 -12.25 21.82
N SER A 613 -23.79 -13.23 21.36
CA SER A 613 -23.52 -14.49 22.07
C SER A 613 -22.78 -14.28 23.39
N ASN A 614 -21.71 -13.47 23.37
CA ASN A 614 -20.95 -13.12 24.57
C ASN A 614 -21.77 -12.26 25.53
N PHE A 615 -22.54 -11.30 25.01
CA PHE A 615 -23.41 -10.45 25.83
C PHE A 615 -24.52 -11.25 26.52
N LEU A 616 -25.18 -12.18 25.82
CA LEU A 616 -26.20 -13.05 26.42
C LEU A 616 -25.62 -14.04 27.43
N SER A 617 -24.40 -14.55 27.19
CA SER A 617 -23.69 -15.39 28.17
C SER A 617 -23.34 -14.61 29.44
N GLY A 618 -22.82 -13.39 29.29
CA GLY A 618 -22.59 -12.45 30.39
C GLY A 618 -23.85 -12.17 31.19
N CYS A 619 -24.98 -11.87 30.53
CA CYS A 619 -26.28 -11.70 31.17
C CYS A 619 -26.80 -12.97 31.86
N ALA A 620 -26.39 -14.15 31.40
CA ALA A 620 -26.71 -15.43 32.01
C ALA A 620 -25.76 -15.81 33.17
N GLY A 621 -24.92 -14.88 33.65
CA GLY A 621 -23.95 -15.13 34.72
C GLY A 621 -22.77 -16.01 34.30
N SER A 622 -22.49 -16.08 33.00
CA SER A 622 -21.47 -16.94 32.39
C SER A 622 -20.47 -16.14 31.55
N ILE A 623 -19.51 -16.85 30.98
CA ILE A 623 -18.22 -16.38 30.45
C ILE A 623 -18.23 -16.22 28.93
N GLN A 624 -17.10 -15.83 28.36
CA GLN A 624 -16.92 -15.69 26.91
C GLN A 624 -17.20 -17.00 26.15
N ASN A 625 -17.48 -16.84 24.86
CA ASN A 625 -17.65 -17.93 23.91
C ASN A 625 -17.33 -17.50 22.48
N TYR A 626 -17.10 -18.50 21.63
CA TYR A 626 -16.86 -18.30 20.21
C TYR A 626 -17.31 -19.52 19.39
N LEU A 627 -17.23 -19.36 18.07
CA LEU A 627 -17.44 -20.40 17.09
C LEU A 627 -16.17 -21.26 16.97
N VAL A 628 -16.18 -22.46 17.55
CA VAL A 628 -15.02 -23.36 17.60
C VAL A 628 -14.82 -24.01 16.23
N TYR A 629 -13.76 -23.63 15.50
CA TYR A 629 -13.47 -24.12 14.15
C TYR A 629 -13.26 -25.64 14.07
N ALA A 630 -12.55 -26.23 15.04
CA ALA A 630 -12.30 -27.67 15.10
C ALA A 630 -13.59 -28.47 15.36
N ASN A 631 -14.31 -28.16 16.45
CA ASN A 631 -15.56 -28.84 16.79
C ASN A 631 -16.63 -28.63 15.71
N SER A 632 -16.70 -27.44 15.09
CA SER A 632 -17.57 -27.18 13.94
C SER A 632 -17.25 -28.08 12.74
N GLN A 633 -15.98 -28.24 12.38
CA GLN A 633 -15.57 -29.17 11.33
C GLN A 633 -15.99 -30.60 11.65
N PHE A 634 -15.70 -31.11 12.85
CA PHE A 634 -16.00 -32.48 13.23
C PHE A 634 -17.51 -32.76 13.28
N PHE A 635 -18.29 -31.80 13.78
CA PHE A 635 -19.74 -31.85 13.79
C PHE A 635 -20.33 -31.87 12.37
N ILE A 636 -19.89 -30.95 11.49
CA ILE A 636 -20.32 -30.88 10.09
C ILE A 636 -19.93 -32.15 9.32
N LYS A 637 -18.68 -32.63 9.48
CA LYS A 637 -18.17 -33.87 8.84
C LYS A 637 -18.90 -35.12 9.34
N SER A 638 -19.41 -35.12 10.57
CA SER A 638 -20.26 -36.18 11.14
C SER A 638 -21.73 -36.12 10.68
N GLY A 639 -22.10 -35.17 9.81
CA GLY A 639 -23.47 -34.99 9.30
C GLY A 639 -24.28 -33.90 9.99
N GLY A 640 -23.70 -33.16 10.93
CA GLY A 640 -24.34 -32.09 11.72
C GLY A 640 -24.59 -30.78 10.97
N ASN A 641 -24.59 -30.77 9.64
CA ASN A 641 -24.74 -29.55 8.82
C ASN A 641 -26.20 -29.05 8.72
N SER A 642 -26.91 -28.97 9.85
CA SER A 642 -28.26 -28.41 9.92
C SER A 642 -28.50 -27.70 11.25
N ARG A 643 -29.30 -26.63 11.20
CA ARG A 643 -29.64 -25.85 12.41
C ARG A 643 -30.39 -26.68 13.46
N MET A 644 -31.13 -27.70 13.01
CA MET A 644 -31.76 -28.68 13.89
C MET A 644 -30.72 -29.50 14.68
N ALA A 645 -29.61 -29.90 14.06
CA ALA A 645 -28.51 -30.56 14.76
C ALA A 645 -27.93 -29.64 15.85
N GLY A 646 -27.73 -28.35 15.56
CA GLY A 646 -27.26 -27.37 16.55
C GLY A 646 -28.21 -27.17 17.74
N TYR A 647 -29.53 -27.10 17.49
CA TYR A 647 -30.52 -27.05 18.58
C TYR A 647 -30.58 -28.35 19.40
N LEU A 648 -30.45 -29.51 18.75
CA LEU A 648 -30.39 -30.81 19.43
C LEU A 648 -29.11 -30.96 20.26
N LEU A 649 -27.98 -30.43 19.80
CA LEU A 649 -26.73 -30.36 20.56
C LEU A 649 -26.89 -29.50 21.82
N ALA A 650 -27.47 -28.31 21.69
CA ALA A 650 -27.76 -27.44 22.85
C ALA A 650 -28.70 -28.14 23.88
N ALA A 651 -29.72 -28.84 23.40
CA ALA A 651 -30.63 -29.61 24.26
C ALA A 651 -29.95 -30.82 24.93
N ALA A 652 -29.05 -31.50 24.22
CA ALA A 652 -28.28 -32.62 24.75
C ALA A 652 -27.27 -32.16 25.83
N THR A 653 -26.51 -31.09 25.57
CA THR A 653 -25.62 -30.47 26.57
C THR A 653 -26.42 -29.95 27.78
N GLY A 654 -27.58 -29.33 27.57
CA GLY A 654 -28.49 -28.97 28.65
C GLY A 654 -29.00 -30.16 29.46
N THR A 655 -29.22 -31.31 28.83
CA THR A 655 -29.62 -32.54 29.52
C THR A 655 -28.49 -33.08 30.40
N VAL A 656 -27.24 -33.08 29.93
CA VAL A 656 -26.06 -33.46 30.73
C VAL A 656 -25.85 -32.49 31.89
N MET A 657 -26.00 -31.18 31.67
CA MET A 657 -25.95 -30.16 32.73
C MET A 657 -27.03 -30.41 33.80
N ILE A 658 -28.23 -30.84 33.43
CA ILE A 658 -29.32 -31.17 34.38
C ILE A 658 -29.04 -32.46 35.17
N ILE A 659 -28.41 -33.47 34.55
CA ILE A 659 -27.92 -34.68 35.26
C ILE A 659 -26.86 -34.30 36.30
N GLY A 660 -26.05 -33.27 36.00
CA GLY A 660 -25.36 -32.47 37.00
C GLY A 660 -24.05 -33.06 37.55
N PRO A 661 -23.52 -32.48 38.64
CA PRO A 661 -22.17 -32.75 39.13
C PRO A 661 -21.88 -34.19 39.58
N VAL A 662 -22.90 -35.06 39.71
CA VAL A 662 -22.79 -36.43 40.23
C VAL A 662 -21.76 -37.28 39.46
N ILE A 663 -21.60 -37.04 38.16
CA ILE A 663 -20.64 -37.77 37.30
C ILE A 663 -19.18 -37.43 37.68
N ILE A 664 -18.89 -36.23 38.19
CA ILE A 664 -17.52 -35.76 38.49
C ILE A 664 -16.85 -36.64 39.56
N GLY A 665 -17.61 -37.10 40.56
CA GLY A 665 -17.10 -37.99 41.62
C GLY A 665 -16.66 -39.38 41.15
N PHE A 666 -16.84 -39.71 39.87
CA PHE A 666 -16.35 -40.93 39.22
C PHE A 666 -15.17 -40.69 38.28
N ILE A 667 -14.73 -39.44 38.10
CA ILE A 667 -13.69 -39.08 37.12
C ILE A 667 -12.30 -39.12 37.78
N PRO A 668 -11.34 -39.91 37.25
CA PRO A 668 -9.97 -39.91 37.73
C PRO A 668 -9.28 -38.59 37.38
N VAL A 669 -8.50 -38.03 38.31
CA VAL A 669 -7.74 -36.77 38.08
C VAL A 669 -6.76 -36.94 36.91
N MET A 670 -6.18 -38.14 36.76
CA MET A 670 -5.31 -38.48 35.63
C MET A 670 -5.96 -38.31 34.24
N MET A 671 -7.29 -38.41 34.12
CA MET A 671 -7.97 -38.20 32.83
C MET A 671 -7.99 -36.70 32.47
N VAL A 672 -8.30 -35.84 33.45
CA VAL A 672 -8.28 -34.38 33.29
C VAL A 672 -6.85 -33.87 33.08
N GLY A 673 -5.88 -34.41 33.84
CA GLY A 673 -4.46 -34.13 33.63
C GLY A 673 -3.95 -34.52 32.24
N THR A 674 -4.35 -35.70 31.73
CA THR A 674 -4.00 -36.15 30.38
C THR A 674 -4.56 -35.21 29.31
N LEU A 675 -5.84 -34.82 29.40
CA LEU A 675 -6.47 -33.84 28.51
C LEU A 675 -5.71 -32.51 28.47
N ILE A 676 -5.41 -31.94 29.64
CA ILE A 676 -4.73 -30.65 29.77
C ILE A 676 -3.31 -30.70 29.18
N PHE A 677 -2.54 -31.76 29.45
CA PHE A 677 -1.21 -31.94 28.85
C PHE A 677 -1.26 -32.13 27.33
N VAL A 678 -2.20 -32.93 26.80
CA VAL A 678 -2.34 -33.15 25.35
C VAL A 678 -2.61 -31.84 24.62
N LEU A 679 -3.57 -31.02 25.10
CA LEU A 679 -3.84 -29.74 24.46
C LEU A 679 -2.66 -28.77 24.62
N GLY A 680 -2.01 -28.72 25.79
CA GLY A 680 -0.81 -27.92 26.00
C GLY A 680 0.29 -28.24 24.98
N PHE A 681 0.53 -29.53 24.69
CA PHE A 681 1.46 -29.96 23.65
C PHE A 681 0.98 -29.62 22.23
N GLU A 682 -0.31 -29.75 21.93
CA GLU A 682 -0.87 -29.41 20.63
C GLU A 682 -0.75 -27.91 20.32
N LEU A 683 -1.16 -27.04 21.24
CA LEU A 683 -1.04 -25.59 21.06
C LEU A 683 0.43 -25.14 20.96
N LEU A 684 1.31 -25.71 21.79
CA LEU A 684 2.74 -25.37 21.77
C LEU A 684 3.46 -25.89 20.51
N MET A 685 3.07 -27.05 19.98
CA MET A 685 3.53 -27.57 18.68
C MET A 685 3.05 -26.67 17.52
N ASN A 686 1.76 -26.32 17.53
CA ASN A 686 1.15 -25.43 16.54
C ASN A 686 1.73 -24.00 16.58
N ALA A 687 2.22 -23.54 17.74
CA ALA A 687 2.83 -22.23 17.92
C ALA A 687 4.32 -22.17 17.58
N LEU A 688 5.13 -23.11 18.10
CA LEU A 688 6.59 -23.03 18.01
C LEU A 688 7.19 -23.89 16.90
N TRP A 689 6.61 -25.04 16.56
CA TRP A 689 7.26 -25.98 15.64
C TRP A 689 6.77 -25.86 14.20
N ASP A 690 5.47 -25.71 14.02
CA ASP A 690 4.84 -25.67 12.70
C ASP A 690 5.04 -24.35 11.93
N PRO A 691 5.12 -23.17 12.59
CA PRO A 691 5.35 -21.89 11.92
C PRO A 691 6.82 -21.59 11.57
N ARG A 692 7.80 -22.32 12.14
CA ARG A 692 9.25 -22.05 12.02
C ARG A 692 9.84 -22.09 10.60
N LYS A 693 9.09 -22.58 9.62
CA LYS A 693 9.42 -22.58 8.18
C LYS A 693 8.47 -21.73 7.33
N LYS A 694 7.47 -21.10 7.95
CA LYS A 694 6.38 -20.34 7.32
C LYS A 694 6.47 -18.85 7.63
N LEU A 695 6.96 -18.50 8.81
CA LEU A 695 7.17 -17.12 9.28
C LEU A 695 8.57 -16.59 8.91
N ASN A 696 8.71 -15.27 8.81
CA ASN A 696 10.03 -14.63 8.73
C ASN A 696 10.79 -14.80 10.06
N TRP A 697 12.13 -14.73 10.02
CA TRP A 697 12.98 -14.85 11.22
C TRP A 697 12.58 -13.89 12.36
N LEU A 698 12.26 -12.63 12.03
CA LEU A 698 11.80 -11.65 13.02
C LEU A 698 10.47 -12.07 13.67
N GLU A 699 9.51 -12.51 12.86
CA GLU A 699 8.17 -12.94 13.30
C GLU A 699 8.21 -14.25 14.11
N TYR A 700 9.16 -15.12 13.80
CA TYR A 700 9.40 -16.32 14.60
C TYR A 700 10.00 -15.94 15.98
N TRP A 701 10.89 -14.96 16.05
CA TRP A 701 11.39 -14.45 17.32
C TRP A 701 10.33 -13.69 18.13
N THR A 702 9.41 -12.95 17.50
CA THR A 702 8.29 -12.34 18.24
C THR A 702 7.39 -13.40 18.85
N VAL A 703 7.06 -14.48 18.12
CA VAL A 703 6.35 -15.66 18.69
C VAL A 703 7.08 -16.21 19.92
N VAL A 704 8.38 -16.52 19.82
CA VAL A 704 9.16 -17.10 20.92
C VAL A 704 9.18 -16.17 22.15
N VAL A 705 9.36 -14.85 21.95
CA VAL A 705 9.34 -13.87 23.04
C VAL A 705 7.96 -13.78 23.71
N ILE A 706 6.88 -13.78 22.93
CA ILE A 706 5.51 -13.77 23.47
C ILE A 706 5.27 -14.99 24.37
N VAL A 707 5.60 -16.21 23.89
CA VAL A 707 5.43 -17.45 24.68
C VAL A 707 6.20 -17.39 26.00
N LEU A 708 7.45 -16.93 25.98
CA LEU A 708 8.28 -16.82 27.18
C LEU A 708 7.75 -15.78 28.18
N VAL A 709 7.34 -14.58 27.73
CA VAL A 709 6.81 -13.55 28.62
C VAL A 709 5.47 -13.95 29.23
N MET A 710 4.56 -14.54 28.43
CA MET A 710 3.26 -15.00 28.93
C MET A 710 3.42 -16.18 29.90
N GLY A 711 4.35 -17.10 29.64
CA GLY A 711 4.59 -18.27 30.47
C GLY A 711 5.39 -18.01 31.76
N MET A 712 6.22 -16.97 31.80
CA MET A 712 7.11 -16.69 32.94
C MET A 712 6.75 -15.44 33.76
N TYR A 713 5.91 -14.54 33.24
CA TYR A 713 5.63 -13.26 33.88
C TYR A 713 4.13 -12.91 33.90
N ASP A 714 3.56 -12.49 32.76
CA ASP A 714 2.17 -12.04 32.69
C ASP A 714 1.61 -12.07 31.26
N PHE A 715 0.32 -12.40 31.15
CA PHE A 715 -0.40 -12.55 29.89
C PHE A 715 -0.68 -11.21 29.19
N VAL A 716 -1.03 -10.16 29.93
CA VAL A 716 -1.32 -8.82 29.38
C VAL A 716 -0.02 -8.17 28.89
N VAL A 717 1.06 -8.27 29.67
CA VAL A 717 2.39 -7.78 29.31
C VAL A 717 2.96 -8.54 28.11
N GLY A 718 2.78 -9.86 28.04
CA GLY A 718 3.19 -10.67 26.90
C GLY A 718 2.50 -10.27 25.58
N ILE A 719 1.19 -10.00 25.62
CA ILE A 719 0.45 -9.44 24.47
C ILE A 719 0.95 -8.04 24.13
N GLY A 720 1.16 -7.17 25.11
CA GLY A 720 1.66 -5.80 24.90
C GLY A 720 3.02 -5.78 24.20
N ILE A 721 3.98 -6.60 24.67
CA ILE A 721 5.29 -6.77 24.04
C ILE A 721 5.15 -7.37 22.63
N GLY A 722 4.27 -8.36 22.44
CA GLY A 722 3.97 -8.94 21.13
C GLY A 722 3.50 -7.93 20.10
N VAL A 723 2.56 -7.05 20.49
CA VAL A 723 2.04 -5.97 19.65
C VAL A 723 3.14 -4.96 19.30
N ILE A 724 3.95 -4.53 20.28
CA ILE A 724 5.06 -3.59 20.05
C ILE A 724 6.08 -4.18 19.07
N LEU A 725 6.52 -5.43 19.29
CA LEU A 725 7.49 -6.10 18.42
C LEU A 725 6.92 -6.37 17.01
N ALA A 726 5.62 -6.63 16.89
CA ALA A 726 4.95 -6.79 15.60
C ALA A 726 4.93 -5.47 14.80
N PHE A 727 4.63 -4.33 15.44
CA PHE A 727 4.74 -3.01 14.79
C PHE A 727 6.18 -2.71 14.36
N VAL A 728 7.17 -2.97 15.21
CA VAL A 728 8.59 -2.80 14.86
C VAL A 728 8.99 -3.68 13.67
N SER A 729 8.57 -4.96 13.66
CA SER A 729 8.80 -5.87 12.52
C SER A 729 8.14 -5.36 11.24
N LEU A 730 6.88 -4.89 11.31
CA LEU A 730 6.16 -4.36 10.15
C LEU A 730 6.86 -3.12 9.56
N ILE A 731 7.32 -2.20 10.41
CA ILE A 731 8.07 -1.00 9.99
C ILE A 731 9.38 -1.41 9.30
N PHE A 732 10.14 -2.36 9.86
CA PHE A 732 11.39 -2.85 9.27
C PHE A 732 11.22 -3.69 8.00
N GLN A 733 10.03 -4.24 7.75
CA GLN A 733 9.71 -4.90 6.47
C GLN A 733 9.28 -3.86 5.42
N ALA A 734 8.41 -2.92 5.79
CA ALA A 734 7.88 -1.91 4.87
C ALA A 734 8.96 -0.93 4.37
N SER A 735 9.94 -0.55 5.20
CA SER A 735 11.04 0.35 4.79
C SER A 735 12.09 -0.28 3.88
N ARG A 736 12.08 -1.61 3.68
CA ARG A 736 13.03 -2.31 2.78
C ARG A 736 12.57 -2.35 1.33
N VAL A 737 11.30 -2.04 1.05
CA VAL A 737 10.77 -1.98 -0.31
C VAL A 737 11.04 -0.58 -0.85
N SER A 738 12.06 -0.43 -1.70
CA SER A 738 12.32 0.87 -2.33
C SER A 738 11.14 1.28 -3.23
N ALA A 739 10.80 2.56 -3.20
CA ALA A 739 9.82 3.14 -4.11
C ALA A 739 10.36 3.32 -5.55
N ILE A 740 11.69 3.19 -5.75
CA ILE A 740 12.31 3.30 -7.07
C ILE A 740 12.06 2.01 -7.84
N ARG A 741 11.25 2.10 -8.90
CA ARG A 741 10.94 0.98 -9.79
C ARG A 741 12.02 0.76 -10.84
N SER A 742 12.57 1.85 -11.40
CA SER A 742 13.66 1.82 -12.39
C SER A 742 14.31 3.20 -12.57
N THR A 743 15.45 3.25 -13.25
CA THR A 743 16.18 4.49 -13.57
C THR A 743 16.84 4.37 -14.94
N TYR A 744 16.76 5.42 -15.77
CA TYR A 744 17.25 5.43 -17.15
C TYR A 744 17.99 6.73 -17.50
N SER A 745 18.91 6.64 -18.47
CA SER A 745 19.55 7.78 -19.13
C SER A 745 18.74 8.25 -20.34
N GLY A 746 18.70 9.55 -20.61
CA GLY A 746 18.14 10.12 -21.84
C GLY A 746 18.89 9.76 -23.13
N GLU A 747 20.04 9.08 -23.03
CA GLU A 747 20.66 8.41 -24.19
C GLU A 747 19.83 7.21 -24.68
N VAL A 748 19.07 6.58 -23.76
CA VAL A 748 18.17 5.45 -24.05
C VAL A 748 16.74 5.95 -24.28
N VAL A 749 16.27 6.91 -23.47
CA VAL A 749 14.87 7.33 -23.43
C VAL A 749 14.69 8.75 -23.98
N GLY A 750 14.10 8.86 -25.18
CA GLY A 750 13.61 10.11 -25.76
C GLY A 750 12.09 10.16 -25.84
N SER A 751 11.53 11.30 -26.24
CA SER A 751 10.09 11.44 -26.52
C SER A 751 9.67 10.81 -27.85
N THR A 752 8.36 10.67 -28.07
CA THR A 752 7.78 10.18 -29.32
C THR A 752 7.68 11.22 -30.44
N VAL A 753 8.49 12.29 -30.39
CA VAL A 753 8.51 13.32 -31.44
C VAL A 753 9.49 12.92 -32.55
N ARG A 754 9.00 12.72 -33.78
CA ARG A 754 9.87 12.60 -34.96
C ARG A 754 10.51 13.96 -35.22
N ARG A 755 11.85 13.99 -35.22
CA ARG A 755 12.68 15.16 -35.48
C ARG A 755 13.59 14.92 -36.69
N ASN A 756 14.15 15.98 -37.25
CA ASN A 756 15.12 15.90 -38.34
C ASN A 756 16.40 15.15 -37.88
N PRO A 757 17.07 14.34 -38.73
CA PRO A 757 18.27 13.59 -38.34
C PRO A 757 19.36 14.41 -37.62
N SER A 758 19.58 15.66 -38.04
CA SER A 758 20.54 16.57 -37.39
C SER A 758 20.17 16.95 -35.95
N GLN A 759 18.87 17.10 -35.66
CA GLN A 759 18.35 17.32 -34.30
C GLN A 759 18.51 16.04 -33.46
N GLN A 760 18.19 14.88 -34.03
CA GLN A 760 18.26 13.58 -33.35
C GLN A 760 19.70 13.19 -33.01
N HIS A 761 20.65 13.40 -33.91
CA HIS A 761 22.06 13.13 -33.66
C HIS A 761 22.66 14.06 -32.58
N TYR A 762 22.19 15.31 -32.49
CA TYR A 762 22.55 16.18 -31.38
C TYR A 762 21.98 15.66 -30.04
N LEU A 763 20.68 15.34 -30.00
CA LEU A 763 20.02 14.82 -28.79
C LEU A 763 20.69 13.55 -28.27
N GLN A 764 21.04 12.60 -29.14
CA GLN A 764 21.78 11.38 -28.77
C GLN A 764 23.09 11.66 -28.04
N LYS A 765 23.80 12.75 -28.38
CA LYS A 765 25.07 13.14 -27.73
C LYS A 765 24.89 13.85 -26.39
N VAL A 766 23.73 14.47 -26.15
CA VAL A 766 23.46 15.26 -24.93
C VAL A 766 22.45 14.61 -23.99
N GLY A 767 21.87 13.46 -24.37
CA GLY A 767 20.86 12.73 -23.60
C GLY A 767 21.31 12.29 -22.20
N ASN A 768 22.62 12.11 -21.98
CA ASN A 768 23.19 11.84 -20.66
C ASN A 768 22.97 12.96 -19.63
N GLN A 769 22.53 14.15 -20.07
CA GLN A 769 22.12 15.23 -19.16
C GLN A 769 20.67 15.12 -18.67
N VAL A 770 19.92 14.12 -19.13
CA VAL A 770 18.57 13.79 -18.63
C VAL A 770 18.64 12.45 -17.90
N CYS A 771 18.22 12.44 -16.63
CA CYS A 771 18.03 11.22 -15.85
C CYS A 771 16.54 11.04 -15.55
N LEU A 772 16.00 9.85 -15.85
CA LEU A 772 14.60 9.48 -15.57
C LEU A 772 14.56 8.46 -14.43
N MET A 773 13.77 8.72 -13.39
CA MET A 773 13.53 7.81 -12.27
C MET A 773 12.04 7.53 -12.13
N LYS A 774 11.63 6.25 -12.25
CA LYS A 774 10.26 5.82 -12.03
C LYS A 774 10.00 5.50 -10.56
N LEU A 775 8.94 6.08 -9.99
CA LEU A 775 8.47 5.83 -8.64
C LEU A 775 7.16 5.04 -8.65
N ALA A 776 6.96 4.16 -7.67
CA ALA A 776 5.75 3.34 -7.57
C ALA A 776 5.30 3.08 -6.12
N GLY A 777 4.00 2.86 -5.94
CA GLY A 777 3.38 2.56 -4.64
C GLY A 777 3.03 3.80 -3.83
N PHE A 778 2.82 3.63 -2.52
CA PHE A 778 2.57 4.76 -1.62
C PHE A 778 3.89 5.30 -1.07
N LEU A 779 4.12 6.60 -1.22
CA LEU A 779 5.35 7.25 -0.75
C LEU A 779 5.16 7.69 0.71
N PHE A 780 5.97 7.14 1.61
CA PHE A 780 5.93 7.51 3.02
C PHE A 780 7.34 7.67 3.57
N PHE A 781 7.48 8.20 4.80
CA PHE A 781 8.77 8.41 5.45
C PHE A 781 9.75 7.22 5.33
N GLY A 782 9.25 5.98 5.42
CA GLY A 782 10.09 4.77 5.34
C GLY A 782 10.59 4.40 3.94
N THR A 783 9.97 4.88 2.86
CA THR A 783 10.35 4.55 1.46
C THR A 783 11.03 5.71 0.74
N ILE A 784 10.64 6.94 1.05
CA ILE A 784 11.19 8.15 0.40
C ILE A 784 12.68 8.37 0.70
N VAL A 785 13.18 7.90 1.84
CA VAL A 785 14.62 7.94 2.18
C VAL A 785 15.47 7.23 1.12
N SER A 786 14.99 6.12 0.54
CA SER A 786 15.71 5.43 -0.55
C SER A 786 15.77 6.23 -1.85
N VAL A 787 14.77 7.09 -2.08
CA VAL A 787 14.72 8.03 -3.22
C VAL A 787 15.69 9.18 -2.98
N GLU A 788 15.67 9.78 -1.77
CA GLU A 788 16.59 10.86 -1.41
C GLU A 788 18.05 10.39 -1.45
N GLU A 789 18.37 9.22 -0.88
CA GLU A 789 19.72 8.64 -0.88
C GLU A 789 20.22 8.39 -2.32
N LYS A 790 19.36 7.84 -3.20
CA LYS A 790 19.72 7.61 -4.60
C LYS A 790 19.96 8.91 -5.36
N ILE A 791 19.12 9.93 -5.15
CA ILE A 791 19.30 11.26 -5.76
C ILE A 791 20.57 11.93 -5.22
N ARG A 792 20.81 11.85 -3.90
CA ARG A 792 22.03 12.35 -3.25
C ARG A 792 23.31 11.70 -3.79
N HIS A 793 23.27 10.39 -4.12
CA HIS A 793 24.36 9.70 -4.81
C HIS A 793 24.56 10.19 -6.25
N ILE A 794 23.49 10.47 -7.01
CA ILE A 794 23.59 10.99 -8.38
C ILE A 794 24.17 12.43 -8.39
N ILE A 795 23.92 13.20 -7.32
CA ILE A 795 24.39 14.57 -7.15
C ILE A 795 25.79 14.65 -6.49
N ALA A 796 26.31 13.55 -5.94
CA ALA A 796 27.61 13.50 -5.27
C ALA A 796 28.76 13.84 -6.24
N ASP A 797 29.75 14.62 -5.77
CA ASP A 797 30.72 15.30 -6.66
C ASP A 797 31.54 14.36 -7.55
N GLU A 798 31.83 13.13 -7.12
CA GLU A 798 32.52 12.13 -7.96
C GLU A 798 31.67 11.68 -9.16
N GLU A 799 30.41 11.31 -8.92
CA GLU A 799 29.53 10.77 -9.96
C GLU A 799 28.95 11.89 -10.82
N PHE A 800 28.62 13.04 -10.21
CA PHE A 800 28.24 14.26 -10.94
C PHE A 800 29.37 14.80 -11.82
N SER A 801 30.65 14.53 -11.50
CA SER A 801 31.77 14.85 -12.40
C SER A 801 31.89 13.89 -13.59
N ARG A 802 31.32 12.68 -13.51
CA ARG A 802 31.30 11.68 -14.59
C ARG A 802 30.08 11.85 -15.50
N GLN A 803 28.91 11.99 -14.91
CA GLN A 803 27.61 12.15 -15.58
C GLN A 803 26.92 13.42 -15.07
N PRO A 804 27.30 14.61 -15.59
CA PRO A 804 26.87 15.88 -15.04
C PRO A 804 25.44 16.23 -15.53
N ILE A 805 24.42 15.74 -14.84
CA ILE A 805 23.02 15.91 -15.24
C ILE A 805 22.56 17.38 -15.26
N ARG A 806 21.62 17.72 -16.15
CA ARG A 806 20.91 19.02 -16.23
C ARG A 806 19.45 18.90 -15.78
N PHE A 807 18.81 17.77 -16.08
CA PHE A 807 17.41 17.49 -15.77
C PHE A 807 17.28 16.17 -14.99
N LEU A 808 16.50 16.18 -13.92
CA LEU A 808 16.00 14.97 -13.26
C LEU A 808 14.49 14.88 -13.45
N VAL A 809 14.04 13.88 -14.21
CA VAL A 809 12.63 13.56 -14.43
C VAL A 809 12.21 12.48 -13.44
N LEU A 810 11.24 12.80 -12.58
CA LEU A 810 10.56 11.84 -11.73
C LEU A 810 9.22 11.48 -12.37
N ASP A 811 8.97 10.20 -12.55
CA ASP A 811 7.69 9.66 -13.03
C ASP A 811 6.90 9.08 -11.86
N LEU A 812 5.77 9.70 -11.55
CA LEU A 812 4.86 9.37 -10.46
C LEU A 812 3.57 8.70 -10.98
N THR A 813 3.50 8.29 -12.25
CA THR A 813 2.32 7.63 -12.86
C THR A 813 1.88 6.35 -12.13
N HIS A 814 2.76 5.75 -11.32
CA HIS A 814 2.47 4.56 -10.50
C HIS A 814 2.48 4.83 -8.98
N VAL A 815 2.52 6.10 -8.57
CA VAL A 815 2.41 6.52 -7.17
C VAL A 815 0.95 6.66 -6.78
N THR A 816 0.53 5.95 -5.72
CA THR A 816 -0.88 5.92 -5.28
C THR A 816 -1.25 7.03 -4.30
N GLY A 817 -0.26 7.75 -3.77
CA GLY A 817 -0.40 8.81 -2.78
C GLY A 817 0.92 9.05 -2.04
N LEU A 818 0.96 10.08 -1.21
CA LEU A 818 2.11 10.41 -0.36
C LEU A 818 1.69 10.75 1.08
N ASP A 819 2.60 10.61 2.04
CA ASP A 819 2.50 11.24 3.36
C ASP A 819 3.21 12.61 3.41
N TYR A 820 2.89 13.42 4.41
CA TYR A 820 3.48 14.76 4.59
C TYR A 820 5.02 14.73 4.60
N SER A 821 5.62 13.71 5.23
CA SER A 821 7.07 13.56 5.31
C SER A 821 7.72 13.23 3.96
N ALA A 822 7.05 12.50 3.08
CA ALA A 822 7.48 12.30 1.71
C ALA A 822 7.39 13.59 0.88
N GLY A 823 6.36 14.43 1.12
CA GLY A 823 6.29 15.79 0.57
C GLY A 823 7.47 16.67 1.03
N GLU A 824 7.82 16.64 2.31
CA GLU A 824 8.94 17.41 2.87
C GLU A 824 10.30 16.92 2.33
N ALA A 825 10.45 15.61 2.13
CA ALA A 825 11.60 15.01 1.48
C ALA A 825 11.71 15.44 0.00
N PHE A 826 10.60 15.53 -0.76
CA PHE A 826 10.62 16.12 -2.11
C PHE A 826 11.02 17.59 -2.10
N GLY A 827 10.53 18.39 -1.15
CA GLY A 827 10.98 19.77 -0.95
C GLY A 827 12.49 19.84 -0.67
N THR A 828 13.04 18.87 0.06
CA THR A 828 14.47 18.77 0.37
C THR A 828 15.30 18.34 -0.85
N VAL A 829 14.85 17.33 -1.59
CA VAL A 829 15.41 16.93 -2.90
C VAL A 829 15.45 18.13 -3.86
N SER A 830 14.38 18.92 -3.92
CA SER A 830 14.31 20.10 -4.78
C SER A 830 15.37 21.15 -4.43
N ARG A 831 15.63 21.40 -3.14
CA ARG A 831 16.71 22.30 -2.70
C ARG A 831 18.11 21.75 -3.03
N LEU A 832 18.32 20.44 -2.91
CA LEU A 832 19.60 19.78 -3.25
C LEU A 832 19.90 19.88 -4.75
N LEU A 833 18.88 19.74 -5.60
CA LEU A 833 18.99 19.89 -7.06
C LEU A 833 19.27 21.35 -7.46
N ALA A 834 18.55 22.31 -6.86
CA ALA A 834 18.77 23.75 -7.06
C ALA A 834 20.21 24.18 -6.71
N ALA A 835 20.77 23.69 -5.60
CA ALA A 835 22.15 23.98 -5.19
C ALA A 835 23.22 23.55 -6.21
N LYS A 836 22.90 22.63 -7.14
CA LYS A 836 23.77 22.20 -8.24
C LYS A 836 23.26 22.66 -9.61
N ASN A 837 22.27 23.55 -9.66
CA ASN A 837 21.59 24.01 -10.88
C ASN A 837 21.12 22.82 -11.75
N VAL A 838 20.38 21.89 -11.16
CA VAL A 838 19.68 20.80 -11.86
C VAL A 838 18.18 21.09 -11.78
N SER A 839 17.50 21.15 -12.92
CA SER A 839 16.05 21.41 -12.95
C SER A 839 15.30 20.11 -12.59
N LEU A 840 14.36 20.20 -11.65
CA LEU A 840 13.49 19.10 -11.26
C LEU A 840 12.25 19.06 -12.15
N VAL A 841 11.94 17.90 -12.70
CA VAL A 841 10.80 17.68 -13.58
C VAL A 841 9.95 16.54 -13.02
N ILE A 842 8.66 16.78 -12.83
CA ILE A 842 7.70 15.85 -12.25
C ILE A 842 6.68 15.50 -13.33
N SER A 843 6.45 14.21 -13.53
CA SER A 843 5.57 13.68 -14.57
C SER A 843 4.61 12.62 -14.02
N GLY A 844 3.46 12.45 -14.67
CA GLY A 844 2.41 11.54 -14.19
C GLY A 844 1.56 12.12 -13.07
N VAL A 845 1.57 13.44 -12.87
CA VAL A 845 0.81 14.14 -11.83
C VAL A 845 -0.16 15.12 -12.47
N ASP A 846 -1.45 14.93 -12.21
CA ASP A 846 -2.46 15.98 -12.35
C ASP A 846 -2.44 16.89 -11.12
N LEU A 847 -2.31 18.20 -11.34
CA LEU A 847 -2.27 19.22 -10.30
C LEU A 847 -3.65 19.46 -9.66
N GLU A 848 -4.75 19.15 -10.38
CA GLU A 848 -6.08 19.14 -9.79
C GLU A 848 -6.37 17.83 -9.02
N GLY A 849 -5.59 16.77 -9.23
CA GLY A 849 -5.67 15.50 -8.53
C GLY A 849 -5.20 15.57 -7.06
N PRO A 850 -5.49 14.56 -6.23
CA PRO A 850 -5.10 14.55 -4.81
C PRO A 850 -3.57 14.65 -4.65
N LEU A 851 -2.81 13.81 -5.37
CA LEU A 851 -1.35 13.80 -5.34
C LEU A 851 -0.73 15.16 -5.72
N GLY A 852 -1.31 15.87 -6.70
CA GLY A 852 -0.87 17.21 -7.08
C GLY A 852 -1.12 18.24 -5.99
N ARG A 853 -2.31 18.23 -5.37
CA ARG A 853 -2.65 19.09 -4.22
C ARG A 853 -1.74 18.83 -3.02
N ASP A 854 -1.43 17.57 -2.73
CA ASP A 854 -0.58 17.18 -1.60
C ASP A 854 0.87 17.65 -1.81
N LEU A 855 1.41 17.56 -3.03
CA LEU A 855 2.73 18.12 -3.37
C LEU A 855 2.75 19.66 -3.28
N LEU A 856 1.73 20.33 -3.80
CA LEU A 856 1.59 21.80 -3.73
C LEU A 856 1.42 22.29 -2.28
N ALA A 857 0.69 21.56 -1.44
CA ALA A 857 0.45 21.91 -0.03
C ALA A 857 1.71 21.86 0.83
N VAL A 858 2.71 21.04 0.46
CA VAL A 858 4.05 21.03 1.09
C VAL A 858 5.01 22.01 0.39
N GLY A 859 4.49 22.88 -0.48
CA GLY A 859 5.21 23.99 -1.11
C GLY A 859 6.07 23.60 -2.31
N LEU A 860 5.96 22.38 -2.84
CA LEU A 860 6.73 21.95 -3.99
C LEU A 860 6.26 22.68 -5.26
N GLY A 861 7.12 23.54 -5.80
CA GLY A 861 6.76 24.46 -6.90
C GLY A 861 6.27 25.85 -6.44
N SER A 862 6.18 26.12 -5.15
CA SER A 862 6.02 27.50 -4.65
C SER A 862 7.31 28.30 -4.88
N SER A 863 7.19 29.51 -5.45
CA SER A 863 8.29 30.23 -6.08
C SER A 863 9.36 30.79 -5.12
N SER A 864 10.32 29.94 -4.74
CA SER A 864 11.68 30.42 -4.44
C SER A 864 12.41 30.70 -5.77
N LYS A 865 13.10 31.85 -5.87
CA LYS A 865 13.66 32.35 -7.15
C LYS A 865 14.67 31.41 -7.81
N ASP A 866 15.30 30.53 -7.02
CA ASP A 866 16.41 29.67 -7.44
C ASP A 866 16.00 28.20 -7.67
N THR A 867 14.74 27.84 -7.45
CA THR A 867 14.29 26.43 -7.45
C THR A 867 13.40 26.13 -8.64
N GLU A 868 13.96 25.49 -9.66
CA GLU A 868 13.27 25.18 -10.92
C GLU A 868 12.53 23.83 -10.86
N VAL A 869 11.25 23.84 -10.46
CA VAL A 869 10.36 22.66 -10.52
C VAL A 869 9.36 22.81 -11.67
N HIS A 870 9.24 21.80 -12.52
CA HIS A 870 8.27 21.74 -13.62
C HIS A 870 7.36 20.52 -13.46
N PHE A 871 6.05 20.72 -13.64
CA PHE A 871 5.05 19.64 -13.57
C PHE A 871 4.45 19.38 -14.96
N TRP A 872 4.32 18.11 -15.33
CA TRP A 872 3.73 17.67 -16.59
C TRP A 872 2.75 16.52 -16.37
N PRO A 873 1.63 16.45 -17.12
CA PRO A 873 0.65 15.39 -16.95
C PRO A 873 1.19 14.02 -17.41
N ASN A 874 2.08 14.00 -18.41
CA ASN A 874 2.57 12.78 -19.07
C ASN A 874 4.09 12.80 -19.24
N LEU A 875 4.73 11.64 -19.06
CA LEU A 875 6.18 11.45 -19.25
C LEU A 875 6.68 11.94 -20.63
N ASN A 876 5.91 11.72 -21.70
CA ASN A 876 6.28 12.14 -23.05
C ASN A 876 6.51 13.66 -23.16
N LEU A 877 5.63 14.46 -22.55
CA LEU A 877 5.70 15.93 -22.58
C LEU A 877 6.86 16.45 -21.72
N ALA A 878 7.16 15.76 -20.61
CA ALA A 878 8.33 16.06 -19.78
C ALA A 878 9.65 15.85 -20.56
N LEU A 879 9.77 14.72 -21.28
CA LEU A 879 10.91 14.42 -22.13
C LEU A 879 11.02 15.40 -23.31
N GLU A 880 9.91 15.68 -24.00
CA GLU A 880 9.85 16.64 -25.10
C GLU A 880 10.27 18.05 -24.66
N SER A 881 9.81 18.51 -23.49
CA SER A 881 10.25 19.80 -22.93
C SER A 881 11.75 19.82 -22.61
N CYS A 882 12.33 18.73 -22.10
CA CYS A 882 13.77 18.63 -21.84
C CYS A 882 14.59 18.64 -23.15
N GLU A 883 14.14 17.91 -24.16
CA GLU A 883 14.77 17.85 -25.49
C GLU A 883 14.71 19.20 -26.21
N ASN A 884 13.58 19.93 -26.11
CA ASN A 884 13.43 21.26 -26.69
C ASN A 884 14.38 22.28 -26.02
N GLU A 885 14.55 22.20 -24.70
CA GLU A 885 15.54 22.99 -23.94
C GLU A 885 17.01 22.66 -24.27
N LEU A 886 17.28 21.42 -24.69
CA LEU A 886 18.59 21.03 -25.22
C LEU A 886 18.77 21.63 -26.63
N LEU A 887 17.78 21.46 -27.52
CA LEU A 887 17.81 21.94 -28.90
C LEU A 887 17.93 23.47 -29.02
N ARG A 888 17.33 24.25 -28.11
CA ARG A 888 17.57 25.71 -28.02
C ARG A 888 19.07 26.07 -28.01
N THR A 889 19.90 25.26 -27.35
CA THR A 889 21.35 25.45 -27.27
C THR A 889 22.03 25.23 -28.63
N LEU A 890 21.57 24.27 -29.43
CA LEU A 890 22.06 24.05 -30.80
C LEU A 890 21.76 25.26 -31.70
N TYR A 891 20.54 25.80 -31.65
CA TYR A 891 20.16 26.94 -32.51
C TYR A 891 20.88 28.24 -32.14
N VAL A 892 21.10 28.52 -30.85
CA VAL A 892 21.91 29.66 -30.41
C VAL A 892 23.35 29.56 -30.94
N ASN A 893 23.97 28.37 -30.88
CA ASN A 893 25.28 28.15 -31.49
C ASN A 893 25.24 28.26 -33.02
N GLN A 894 24.16 27.83 -33.67
CA GLN A 894 24.00 27.92 -35.12
C GLN A 894 23.95 29.37 -35.61
N GLU A 895 23.18 30.24 -34.95
CA GLU A 895 23.11 31.64 -35.39
C GLU A 895 24.38 32.43 -35.01
N ALA A 896 25.07 32.09 -33.91
CA ALA A 896 26.40 32.63 -33.61
C ALA A 896 27.46 32.23 -34.67
N ALA A 897 27.42 30.98 -35.16
CA ALA A 897 28.27 30.49 -36.25
C ALA A 897 27.89 31.04 -37.64
N ARG A 898 26.68 31.60 -37.79
CA ARG A 898 26.22 32.27 -39.03
C ARG A 898 26.54 33.77 -39.02
N SER A 899 26.27 34.47 -37.92
CA SER A 899 26.52 35.91 -37.81
C SER A 899 28.02 36.24 -37.96
N SER A 900 28.89 35.43 -37.37
CA SER A 900 30.35 35.50 -37.54
C SER A 900 30.85 35.29 -38.99
N ARG A 901 30.04 34.73 -39.90
CA ARG A 901 30.35 34.62 -41.35
C ARG A 901 29.84 35.80 -42.18
N ILE A 902 28.98 36.65 -41.62
CA ILE A 902 28.29 37.73 -42.36
C ILE A 902 29.03 39.06 -42.24
N THR A 903 29.85 39.25 -41.21
CA THR A 903 30.79 40.37 -41.11
C THR A 903 31.90 40.21 -42.16
N PRO A 904 32.02 41.09 -43.17
CA PRO A 904 33.19 41.06 -44.07
C PRO A 904 34.43 41.49 -43.28
N SER A 905 35.55 40.79 -43.47
CA SER A 905 36.81 41.08 -42.79
C SER A 905 37.51 42.31 -43.38
N SER A 906 37.00 43.50 -43.06
CA SER A 906 37.77 44.74 -43.20
C SER A 906 38.86 44.75 -42.14
N ASN A 907 40.11 44.87 -42.60
CA ASN A 907 41.37 44.78 -41.84
C ASN A 907 41.82 43.34 -41.52
N LEU A 908 43.00 42.99 -42.04
CA LEU A 908 43.85 41.96 -41.44
C LEU A 908 44.60 42.62 -40.29
N ASP A 909 44.27 42.26 -39.05
CA ASP A 909 45.16 42.52 -37.92
C ASP A 909 45.90 41.25 -37.53
N VAL A 910 47.22 41.38 -37.43
CA VAL A 910 48.13 40.32 -36.99
C VAL A 910 47.95 40.10 -35.49
N PRO A 911 47.95 38.87 -34.96
CA PRO A 911 47.84 38.63 -33.52
C PRO A 911 49.08 39.16 -32.78
N VAL A 912 49.01 40.41 -32.31
CA VAL A 912 50.05 41.03 -31.47
C VAL A 912 49.96 40.44 -30.07
N ALA A 913 50.92 39.59 -29.73
CA ALA A 913 51.03 39.02 -28.39
C ALA A 913 51.49 40.07 -27.38
N GLY A 914 50.62 40.39 -26.41
CA GLY A 914 50.99 40.94 -25.10
C GLY A 914 51.33 42.43 -25.06
N ARG A 915 50.37 43.25 -24.61
CA ARG A 915 50.66 44.35 -23.68
C ARG A 915 49.42 44.76 -22.88
N GLU A 916 49.58 44.79 -21.56
CA GLU A 916 48.64 45.44 -20.65
C GLU A 916 48.83 46.96 -20.74
N SER A 917 47.73 47.72 -20.72
CA SER A 917 47.76 49.14 -20.38
C SER A 917 46.39 49.60 -19.89
N TRP A 918 46.37 50.50 -18.91
CA TRP A 918 45.15 51.11 -18.37
C TRP A 918 44.86 52.41 -19.13
N SER A 919 43.58 52.66 -19.44
CA SER A 919 43.09 54.01 -19.74
C SER A 919 41.58 54.10 -19.49
N GLU A 920 41.17 55.02 -18.62
CA GLU A 920 39.77 55.37 -18.44
C GLU A 920 39.24 56.23 -19.61
N GLY A 921 37.93 56.18 -19.83
CA GLY A 921 37.15 57.27 -20.42
C GLY A 921 37.39 57.66 -21.88
N ASN A 922 36.54 57.16 -22.78
CA ASN A 922 35.54 58.04 -23.40
C ASN A 922 34.34 57.26 -23.95
N ASN A 923 33.13 57.79 -23.79
CA ASN A 923 31.91 57.19 -24.35
C ASN A 923 31.65 57.72 -25.76
N ASN A 924 31.72 56.86 -26.78
CA ASN A 924 30.81 56.85 -27.96
C ASN A 924 31.24 55.82 -29.01
N HIS A 925 30.79 54.57 -28.90
CA HIS A 925 30.53 53.70 -30.07
C HIS A 925 29.53 52.58 -29.74
N THR A 926 28.63 52.31 -30.68
CA THR A 926 27.67 51.19 -30.64
C THR A 926 28.38 49.88 -30.97
N HIS A 927 28.79 49.12 -29.97
CA HIS A 927 29.39 47.78 -30.14
C HIS A 927 28.42 46.64 -29.76
N ASN A 928 28.62 45.48 -30.39
CA ASN A 928 27.68 44.36 -30.34
C ASN A 928 27.76 43.59 -29.01
N ALA A 929 26.71 43.64 -28.19
CA ALA A 929 26.58 42.89 -26.94
C ALA A 929 26.66 41.34 -27.06
N ALA A 930 26.84 40.81 -28.28
CA ALA A 930 26.99 39.38 -28.57
C ALA A 930 28.43 38.85 -28.43
N SER A 931 29.47 39.69 -28.53
CA SER A 931 30.87 39.24 -28.41
C SER A 931 31.27 38.98 -26.95
N ASP A 932 30.94 39.92 -26.07
CA ASP A 932 31.54 39.97 -24.74
C ASP A 932 30.87 38.98 -23.76
N GLN A 933 29.65 38.54 -24.08
CA GLN A 933 29.05 37.37 -23.42
C GLN A 933 29.81 36.09 -23.80
N MET A 934 30.28 35.96 -25.05
CA MET A 934 30.85 34.71 -25.59
C MET A 934 32.16 34.29 -24.92
N SER A 935 32.92 35.22 -24.33
CA SER A 935 34.15 34.95 -23.59
C SER A 935 33.91 34.51 -22.13
N LEU A 936 32.84 35.01 -21.49
CA LEU A 936 32.49 34.70 -20.09
C LEU A 936 31.66 33.41 -19.92
N LEU A 937 31.10 32.86 -21.00
CA LEU A 937 30.12 31.76 -20.97
C LEU A 937 30.70 30.34 -20.76
N ALA A 938 32.01 30.17 -20.57
CA ALA A 938 32.69 28.87 -20.52
C ALA A 938 32.75 28.18 -19.13
N SER A 939 31.92 28.61 -18.17
CA SER A 939 32.14 28.38 -16.73
C SER A 939 31.71 27.03 -16.12
N SER A 940 31.20 26.06 -16.89
CA SER A 940 30.87 24.73 -16.33
C SER A 940 30.98 23.56 -17.33
N PRO A 941 31.35 22.34 -16.88
CA PRO A 941 31.49 21.16 -17.75
C PRO A 941 30.23 20.78 -18.54
N ARG A 942 29.03 20.99 -17.97
CA ARG A 942 27.75 20.77 -18.66
C ARG A 942 27.58 21.71 -19.85
N ARG A 943 27.86 22.99 -19.62
CA ARG A 943 27.72 24.01 -20.66
C ARG A 943 28.79 23.86 -21.73
N SER A 944 30.04 23.56 -21.36
CA SER A 944 31.07 23.26 -22.35
C SER A 944 30.73 22.00 -23.16
N HIS A 945 30.21 20.94 -22.55
CA HIS A 945 29.74 19.74 -23.27
C HIS A 945 28.59 20.06 -24.26
N LEU A 946 27.55 20.79 -23.83
CA LEU A 946 26.45 21.21 -24.71
C LEU A 946 26.92 22.04 -25.90
N HIS A 947 27.81 23.02 -25.66
CA HIS A 947 28.38 23.87 -26.72
C HIS A 947 29.40 23.10 -27.58
N GLN A 948 30.10 22.10 -27.06
CA GLN A 948 31.01 21.23 -27.82
C GLN A 948 30.22 20.29 -28.73
N ALA A 949 29.21 19.58 -28.22
CA ALA A 949 28.33 18.74 -29.02
C ALA A 949 27.59 19.54 -30.10
N ALA A 950 27.16 20.77 -29.77
CA ALA A 950 26.54 21.68 -30.74
C ALA A 950 27.55 22.13 -31.80
N ARG A 951 28.76 22.55 -31.40
CA ARG A 951 29.83 22.89 -32.35
C ARG A 951 30.20 21.70 -33.24
N GLU A 952 30.27 20.49 -32.71
CA GLU A 952 30.60 19.30 -33.50
C GLU A 952 29.51 19.03 -34.55
N ALA A 953 28.23 19.00 -34.14
CA ALA A 953 27.08 18.87 -35.04
C ALA A 953 27.01 19.98 -36.10
N LEU A 954 27.42 21.21 -35.75
CA LEU A 954 27.46 22.36 -36.66
C LEU A 954 28.75 22.45 -37.51
N SER A 955 29.80 21.73 -37.14
CA SER A 955 31.11 21.74 -37.84
C SER A 955 31.22 20.73 -38.97
N ARG A 956 30.34 19.72 -38.96
CA ARG A 956 30.18 18.78 -40.06
C ARG A 956 29.84 19.52 -41.38
N PRO A 957 30.25 18.98 -42.55
CA PRO A 957 30.03 19.63 -43.85
C PRO A 957 28.54 19.78 -44.22
N GLU A 958 27.63 19.00 -43.62
CA GLU A 958 26.17 19.17 -43.76
C GLU A 958 25.70 20.62 -43.57
N VAL A 959 26.10 21.30 -42.48
CA VAL A 959 25.59 22.65 -42.19
C VAL A 959 26.11 23.72 -43.17
N ALA A 960 27.18 23.42 -43.90
CA ALA A 960 27.60 24.24 -45.06
C ALA A 960 26.76 23.97 -46.31
N ARG A 961 26.29 22.72 -46.54
CA ARG A 961 25.35 22.37 -47.62
C ARG A 961 23.95 22.95 -47.38
N LEU A 962 23.48 22.99 -46.13
CA LEU A 962 22.22 23.67 -45.78
C LEU A 962 22.20 25.14 -46.28
N SER A 963 23.32 25.87 -46.19
CA SER A 963 23.42 27.23 -46.76
C SER A 963 23.52 27.28 -48.30
N ARG A 964 24.02 26.23 -48.95
CA ARG A 964 23.97 26.08 -50.41
C ARG A 964 22.53 25.92 -50.89
N TRP A 965 21.70 25.18 -50.15
CA TRP A 965 20.37 24.79 -50.60
C TRP A 965 19.25 25.79 -50.31
N GLN A 966 19.51 26.84 -49.53
CA GLN A 966 18.54 27.91 -49.22
C GLN A 966 17.88 28.52 -50.47
N ASN A 967 18.60 28.61 -51.59
CA ASN A 967 18.13 29.20 -52.85
C ASN A 967 17.21 28.29 -53.69
N PHE A 968 17.10 26.99 -53.40
CA PHE A 968 16.14 26.12 -54.10
C PHE A 968 14.72 26.32 -53.57
N LYS A 969 13.73 26.16 -54.47
CA LYS A 969 12.31 26.11 -54.11
C LYS A 969 11.95 24.73 -53.55
N GLU A 970 10.92 24.64 -52.72
CA GLU A 970 10.23 23.38 -52.44
C GLU A 970 9.69 22.73 -53.74
N PRO A 971 9.51 21.40 -53.77
CA PRO A 971 9.83 20.43 -52.70
C PRO A 971 11.31 20.09 -52.60
N LEU A 972 12.14 20.42 -53.61
CA LEU A 972 13.53 19.98 -53.70
C LEU A 972 14.38 20.36 -52.47
N ARG A 973 14.22 21.58 -51.95
CA ARG A 973 14.90 22.02 -50.72
C ARG A 973 14.59 21.12 -49.52
N LEU A 974 13.30 20.82 -49.31
CA LEU A 974 12.82 19.96 -48.24
C LEU A 974 13.30 18.51 -48.41
N MET A 975 13.27 17.97 -49.64
CA MET A 975 13.80 16.64 -49.94
C MET A 975 15.29 16.53 -49.58
N LEU A 976 16.11 17.50 -49.98
CA LEU A 976 17.55 17.51 -49.65
C LEU A 976 17.79 17.60 -48.13
N GLN A 977 17.01 18.43 -47.41
CA GLN A 977 17.09 18.58 -45.95
C GLN A 977 16.63 17.35 -45.15
N ILE A 978 15.73 16.52 -45.71
CA ILE A 978 15.28 15.27 -45.09
C ILE A 978 16.27 14.14 -45.43
N PHE A 979 16.82 14.11 -46.65
CA PHE A 979 17.61 12.98 -47.17
C PHE A 979 19.14 13.13 -47.00
N GLU A 980 19.63 14.25 -46.45
CA GLU A 980 21.07 14.59 -46.37
C GLU A 980 21.94 13.52 -45.70
N ASP A 981 21.54 13.01 -44.53
CA ASP A 981 22.25 11.94 -43.81
C ASP A 981 21.91 10.53 -44.35
N LEU A 982 20.98 10.43 -45.30
CA LEU A 982 20.34 9.16 -45.70
C LEU A 982 20.71 8.69 -47.10
N SER A 983 21.15 9.57 -48.01
CA SER A 983 21.63 9.18 -49.35
C SER A 983 22.82 10.01 -49.83
N ASP A 984 23.81 9.36 -50.42
CA ASP A 984 25.01 9.99 -50.99
C ASP A 984 24.77 10.67 -52.36
N LYS A 985 23.55 11.18 -52.62
CA LYS A 985 23.15 11.70 -53.93
C LYS A 985 23.06 13.24 -53.95
N ASN A 986 23.69 13.84 -54.95
CA ASN A 986 23.74 15.28 -55.17
C ASN A 986 22.38 15.89 -55.56
N GLU A 987 22.31 17.22 -55.58
CA GLU A 987 21.14 18.02 -55.93
C GLU A 987 20.49 17.58 -57.27
N ASP A 988 21.30 17.44 -58.33
CA ASP A 988 20.86 17.05 -59.68
C ASP A 988 20.16 15.70 -59.74
N PHE A 989 20.50 14.78 -58.83
CA PHE A 989 19.85 13.46 -58.79
C PHE A 989 18.38 13.59 -58.38
N TRP A 990 18.11 14.42 -57.37
CA TRP A 990 16.79 14.61 -56.74
C TRP A 990 15.88 15.58 -57.48
N VAL A 991 16.43 16.50 -58.28
CA VAL A 991 15.65 17.38 -59.19
C VAL A 991 14.63 16.59 -60.00
N ARG A 992 14.97 15.38 -60.45
CA ARG A 992 14.12 14.51 -61.28
C ARG A 992 12.87 13.97 -60.58
N ALA A 993 12.87 13.86 -59.25
CA ALA A 993 11.69 13.47 -58.48
C ALA A 993 10.80 14.66 -58.06
N LYS A 994 11.29 15.90 -58.19
CA LYS A 994 10.59 17.13 -57.76
C LYS A 994 9.13 17.19 -58.24
N ASP A 995 8.89 16.86 -59.51
CA ASP A 995 7.58 17.01 -60.15
C ASP A 995 6.62 15.84 -59.84
N SER A 996 7.04 14.88 -59.00
CA SER A 996 6.19 13.80 -58.46
C SER A 996 5.45 14.20 -57.17
N PHE A 997 5.75 15.38 -56.61
CA PHE A 997 5.18 15.87 -55.35
C PHE A 997 4.28 17.09 -55.57
N GLN A 998 3.09 17.06 -54.98
CA GLN A 998 2.10 18.14 -55.01
C GLN A 998 1.93 18.75 -53.61
N ARG A 999 1.86 20.07 -53.51
CA ARG A 999 1.68 20.78 -52.24
C ARG A 999 0.21 20.75 -51.81
N VAL A 1000 -0.03 20.33 -50.58
CA VAL A 1000 -1.34 20.27 -49.93
C VAL A 1000 -1.26 21.05 -48.61
N GLU A 1001 -2.28 21.87 -48.35
CA GLU A 1001 -2.47 22.54 -47.06
C GLU A 1001 -3.51 21.75 -46.27
N VAL A 1002 -3.24 21.50 -44.98
CA VAL A 1002 -4.13 20.78 -44.07
C VAL A 1002 -4.33 21.63 -42.82
N PRO A 1003 -5.56 22.14 -42.56
CA PRO A 1003 -5.82 22.97 -41.39
C PRO A 1003 -5.81 22.14 -40.10
N GLN A 1004 -5.61 22.80 -38.96
CA GLN A 1004 -5.64 22.17 -37.65
C GLN A 1004 -6.94 21.36 -37.43
N GLY A 1005 -6.81 20.11 -36.99
CA GLY A 1005 -7.90 19.18 -36.71
C GLY A 1005 -8.24 18.20 -37.85
N ASP A 1006 -7.87 18.50 -39.10
CA ASP A 1006 -8.17 17.62 -40.23
C ASP A 1006 -7.35 16.31 -40.21
N VAL A 1007 -7.96 15.23 -40.69
CA VAL A 1007 -7.39 13.88 -40.72
C VAL A 1007 -6.86 13.56 -42.12
N LEU A 1008 -5.55 13.29 -42.25
CA LEU A 1008 -4.93 12.93 -43.53
C LEU A 1008 -5.34 11.52 -44.00
N PHE A 1009 -5.40 10.57 -43.05
CA PHE A 1009 -5.84 9.18 -43.25
C PHE A 1009 -6.09 8.52 -41.90
N ARG A 1010 -6.88 7.44 -41.89
CA ARG A 1010 -7.22 6.64 -40.71
C ARG A 1010 -6.47 5.31 -40.71
N ALA A 1011 -6.35 4.69 -39.54
CA ALA A 1011 -5.88 3.31 -39.43
C ALA A 1011 -6.81 2.37 -40.23
N GLY A 1012 -6.23 1.45 -41.01
CA GLY A 1012 -6.95 0.54 -41.89
C GLY A 1012 -7.19 1.04 -43.33
N ASP A 1013 -7.04 2.34 -43.61
CA ASP A 1013 -7.15 2.87 -44.97
C ASP A 1013 -6.07 2.29 -45.91
N SER A 1014 -6.36 2.21 -47.22
CA SER A 1014 -5.34 1.90 -48.23
C SER A 1014 -4.30 3.03 -48.32
N ALA A 1015 -3.00 2.68 -48.41
CA ALA A 1015 -1.91 3.66 -48.42
C ALA A 1015 -1.74 4.37 -49.78
N THR A 1016 -2.60 5.34 -50.08
CA THR A 1016 -2.67 6.05 -51.38
C THR A 1016 -1.57 7.08 -51.64
N GLY A 1017 -0.76 7.43 -50.63
CA GLY A 1017 0.26 8.48 -50.75
C GLY A 1017 1.33 8.52 -49.66
N PHE A 1018 2.45 9.18 -50.00
CA PHE A 1018 3.60 9.47 -49.13
C PHE A 1018 3.77 10.99 -48.97
N TYR A 1019 4.10 11.46 -47.75
CA TYR A 1019 4.09 12.88 -47.42
C TYR A 1019 5.43 13.37 -46.85
N LEU A 1020 5.90 14.53 -47.31
CA LEU A 1020 6.97 15.32 -46.68
C LEU A 1020 6.35 16.49 -45.93
N VAL A 1021 6.75 16.75 -44.68
CA VAL A 1021 6.17 17.85 -43.86
C VAL A 1021 7.02 19.12 -43.98
N GLU A 1022 6.47 20.17 -44.60
CA GLU A 1022 7.12 21.49 -44.76
C GLU A 1022 6.95 22.36 -43.50
N SER A 1023 5.75 22.36 -42.91
CA SER A 1023 5.44 23.11 -41.69
C SER A 1023 4.36 22.43 -40.86
N GLY A 1024 4.28 22.81 -39.58
CA GLY A 1024 3.28 22.31 -38.64
C GLY A 1024 3.74 21.07 -37.85
N ILE A 1025 2.78 20.39 -37.21
CA ILE A 1025 2.95 19.10 -36.55
C ILE A 1025 1.76 18.22 -36.92
N LEU A 1026 2.04 16.98 -37.36
CA LEU A 1026 1.02 15.94 -37.52
C LEU A 1026 1.04 15.02 -36.29
N ARG A 1027 -0.11 14.81 -35.67
CA ARG A 1027 -0.31 13.82 -34.59
C ARG A 1027 -0.67 12.47 -35.22
N CYS A 1028 -0.07 11.40 -34.72
CA CYS A 1028 -0.23 10.03 -35.21
C CYS A 1028 -0.65 9.11 -34.06
N GLU A 1029 -1.73 8.35 -34.27
CA GLU A 1029 -2.44 7.62 -33.22
C GLU A 1029 -2.43 6.10 -33.45
N TYR A 1030 -1.54 5.42 -32.73
CA TYR A 1030 -1.38 3.97 -32.76
C TYR A 1030 -2.30 3.32 -31.73
N HIS A 1031 -3.34 2.66 -32.23
CA HIS A 1031 -4.27 1.88 -31.41
C HIS A 1031 -3.71 0.46 -31.25
N LEU A 1032 -3.01 0.21 -30.13
CA LEU A 1032 -2.39 -1.08 -29.82
C LEU A 1032 -3.26 -1.87 -28.81
N PRO A 1033 -3.17 -3.21 -28.75
CA PRO A 1033 -3.87 -4.00 -27.72
C PRO A 1033 -3.52 -3.60 -26.28
N GLN A 1034 -2.36 -2.97 -26.07
CA GLN A 1034 -1.87 -2.48 -24.78
C GLN A 1034 -2.29 -1.03 -24.46
N GLY A 1035 -2.90 -0.30 -25.41
CA GLY A 1035 -3.33 1.09 -25.23
C GLY A 1035 -3.10 2.00 -26.44
N LEU A 1036 -3.36 3.29 -26.25
CA LEU A 1036 -3.13 4.33 -27.26
C LEU A 1036 -1.71 4.89 -27.15
N LEU A 1037 -0.91 4.73 -28.21
CA LEU A 1037 0.40 5.37 -28.35
C LEU A 1037 0.27 6.59 -29.28
N LEU A 1038 0.72 7.74 -28.79
CA LEU A 1038 0.75 9.00 -29.55
C LEU A 1038 2.18 9.30 -30.01
N GLU A 1039 2.36 9.57 -31.30
CA GLU A 1039 3.62 10.00 -31.94
C GLU A 1039 3.35 11.35 -32.64
N SER A 1040 4.21 12.36 -32.46
CA SER A 1040 4.05 13.66 -33.13
C SER A 1040 5.16 13.89 -34.14
N ILE A 1041 4.79 14.22 -35.37
CA ILE A 1041 5.66 14.31 -36.54
C ILE A 1041 5.91 15.79 -36.81
N ALA A 1042 7.12 16.27 -36.48
CA ALA A 1042 7.49 17.66 -36.70
C ALA A 1042 7.90 17.92 -38.16
N ALA A 1043 7.82 19.19 -38.57
CA ALA A 1043 8.30 19.65 -39.88
C ALA A 1043 9.77 19.26 -40.15
N GLY A 1044 10.10 18.98 -41.42
CA GLY A 1044 11.44 18.52 -41.81
C GLY A 1044 11.63 17.00 -41.63
N THR A 1045 10.53 16.24 -41.69
CA THR A 1045 10.46 14.78 -41.62
C THR A 1045 9.40 14.21 -42.58
N THR A 1046 9.21 12.88 -42.62
CA THR A 1046 8.24 12.19 -43.48
C THR A 1046 7.07 11.59 -42.71
N CYS A 1047 5.94 11.41 -43.39
CA CYS A 1047 4.77 10.70 -42.89
C CYS A 1047 4.21 9.71 -43.91
N GLY A 1048 3.66 8.58 -43.42
CA GLY A 1048 3.05 7.54 -44.23
C GLY A 1048 4.02 6.60 -44.94
N GLU A 1049 5.32 6.71 -44.63
CA GLU A 1049 6.44 6.06 -45.32
C GLU A 1049 6.28 4.54 -45.45
N LEU A 1050 6.22 3.79 -44.34
CA LEU A 1050 6.19 2.34 -44.38
C LEU A 1050 4.96 1.79 -45.13
N PRO A 1051 3.69 2.11 -44.77
CA PRO A 1051 2.53 1.54 -45.44
C PRO A 1051 2.47 1.80 -46.95
N PHE A 1052 2.96 2.96 -47.40
CA PHE A 1052 2.97 3.32 -48.82
C PHE A 1052 3.96 2.45 -49.62
N PHE A 1053 5.17 2.24 -49.09
CA PHE A 1053 6.21 1.48 -49.79
C PHE A 1053 6.15 -0.03 -49.57
N SER A 1054 5.41 -0.52 -48.56
CA SER A 1054 5.14 -1.95 -48.35
C SER A 1054 3.78 -2.42 -48.87
N GLU A 1055 3.00 -1.54 -49.53
CA GLU A 1055 1.66 -1.83 -50.07
C GLU A 1055 0.67 -2.37 -49.00
N THR A 1056 0.84 -1.97 -47.74
CA THR A 1056 -0.01 -2.40 -46.62
C THR A 1056 -1.00 -1.31 -46.18
N PRO A 1057 -2.12 -1.67 -45.51
CA PRO A 1057 -3.00 -0.69 -44.88
C PRO A 1057 -2.28 0.25 -43.92
N ARG A 1058 -2.82 1.46 -43.73
CA ARG A 1058 -2.31 2.46 -42.79
C ARG A 1058 -2.33 1.91 -41.36
N THR A 1059 -1.20 2.02 -40.65
CA THR A 1059 -1.01 1.47 -39.30
C THR A 1059 -1.44 2.39 -38.16
N ALA A 1060 -1.84 3.62 -38.47
CA ALA A 1060 -2.35 4.61 -37.52
C ALA A 1060 -3.23 5.65 -38.22
N THR A 1061 -4.05 6.35 -37.43
CA THR A 1061 -4.74 7.56 -37.86
C THR A 1061 -3.80 8.76 -37.71
N VAL A 1062 -3.77 9.65 -38.70
CA VAL A 1062 -2.93 10.86 -38.69
C VAL A 1062 -3.79 12.10 -38.89
N SER A 1063 -3.63 13.08 -37.99
CA SER A 1063 -4.31 14.38 -38.06
C SER A 1063 -3.35 15.56 -37.87
N ALA A 1064 -3.76 16.74 -38.33
CA ALA A 1064 -3.02 17.98 -38.13
C ALA A 1064 -3.19 18.50 -36.69
N GLU A 1065 -2.13 18.46 -35.88
CA GLU A 1065 -2.12 19.00 -34.50
C GLU A 1065 -2.02 20.54 -34.49
N ARG A 1066 -1.46 21.11 -35.57
CA ARG A 1066 -1.45 22.52 -35.97
C ARG A 1066 -1.56 22.60 -37.50
N ASP A 1067 -1.86 23.78 -38.05
CA ASP A 1067 -1.89 24.01 -39.51
C ASP A 1067 -0.61 23.48 -40.18
N CYS A 1068 -0.79 22.58 -41.15
CA CYS A 1068 0.29 21.86 -41.80
C CYS A 1068 0.36 22.16 -43.30
N ILE A 1069 1.59 22.25 -43.80
CA ILE A 1069 1.88 22.21 -45.24
C ILE A 1069 2.62 20.90 -45.50
N VAL A 1070 2.08 20.08 -46.40
CA VAL A 1070 2.66 18.77 -46.74
C VAL A 1070 2.80 18.62 -48.26
N TRP A 1071 3.83 17.90 -48.68
CA TRP A 1071 4.05 17.55 -50.08
C TRP A 1071 3.72 16.08 -50.30
N LEU A 1072 2.62 15.83 -51.01
CA LEU A 1072 2.07 14.51 -51.32
C LEU A 1072 2.66 13.97 -52.63
N MET A 1073 3.25 12.79 -52.58
CA MET A 1073 3.43 11.91 -53.75
C MET A 1073 2.32 10.87 -53.76
N SER A 1074 1.49 10.87 -54.81
CA SER A 1074 0.41 9.88 -54.99
C SER A 1074 0.94 8.56 -55.55
N TRP A 1075 0.13 7.50 -55.45
CA TRP A 1075 0.41 6.22 -56.10
C TRP A 1075 0.69 6.35 -57.61
N GLU A 1076 -0.10 7.15 -58.33
CA GLU A 1076 0.09 7.41 -59.76
C GLU A 1076 1.45 8.07 -60.06
N ALA A 1077 1.84 9.05 -59.25
CA ALA A 1077 3.14 9.73 -59.37
C ALA A 1077 4.30 8.77 -59.08
N TRP A 1078 4.13 7.86 -58.12
CA TRP A 1078 5.11 6.81 -57.79
C TRP A 1078 5.29 5.79 -58.91
N GLU A 1079 4.21 5.27 -59.52
CA GLU A 1079 4.31 4.41 -60.71
C GLU A 1079 4.99 5.12 -61.90
N VAL A 1080 4.73 6.41 -62.08
CA VAL A 1080 5.37 7.21 -63.13
C VAL A 1080 6.86 7.43 -62.84
N LEU A 1081 7.23 7.64 -61.57
CA LEU A 1081 8.62 7.77 -61.13
C LEU A 1081 9.38 6.45 -61.32
N GLN A 1082 8.81 5.32 -60.93
CA GLN A 1082 9.38 3.99 -61.18
C GLN A 1082 9.64 3.73 -62.67
N ARG A 1083 8.67 4.09 -63.53
CA ARG A 1083 8.74 3.83 -64.98
C ARG A 1083 9.65 4.79 -65.74
N LYS A 1084 9.86 6.02 -65.28
CA LYS A 1084 10.72 7.03 -65.93
C LYS A 1084 12.14 7.10 -65.35
N GLU A 1085 12.26 7.01 -64.03
CA GLU A 1085 13.48 7.31 -63.27
C GLU A 1085 13.73 6.21 -62.21
N PRO A 1086 13.92 4.94 -62.62
CA PRO A 1086 13.96 3.78 -61.71
C PRO A 1086 15.06 3.86 -60.66
N ASP A 1087 16.19 4.52 -60.96
CA ASP A 1087 17.26 4.76 -59.98
C ASP A 1087 16.82 5.69 -58.84
N VAL A 1088 15.99 6.70 -59.13
CA VAL A 1088 15.51 7.65 -58.14
C VAL A 1088 14.44 7.00 -57.26
N ALA A 1089 13.55 6.21 -57.85
CA ALA A 1089 12.58 5.40 -57.12
C ALA A 1089 13.27 4.42 -56.16
N ARG A 1090 14.32 3.71 -56.62
CA ARG A 1090 15.11 2.77 -55.82
C ARG A 1090 15.84 3.44 -54.65
N GLU A 1091 16.38 4.64 -54.84
CA GLU A 1091 17.06 5.37 -53.76
C GLU A 1091 16.05 5.96 -52.76
N LEU A 1092 14.90 6.47 -53.22
CA LEU A 1092 13.81 6.94 -52.35
C LEU A 1092 13.30 5.82 -51.44
N LEU A 1093 13.06 4.62 -51.99
CA LEU A 1093 12.69 3.43 -51.23
C LEU A 1093 13.73 3.08 -50.14
N ARG A 1094 15.04 3.12 -50.46
CA ARG A 1094 16.11 2.88 -49.49
C ARG A 1094 16.10 3.92 -48.36
N VAL A 1095 15.91 5.19 -48.69
CA VAL A 1095 15.86 6.30 -47.74
C VAL A 1095 14.66 6.15 -46.80
N SER A 1096 13.48 5.81 -47.32
CA SER A 1096 12.29 5.56 -46.50
C SER A 1096 12.41 4.34 -45.58
N LEU A 1097 13.12 3.29 -46.00
CA LEU A 1097 13.45 2.15 -45.14
C LEU A 1097 14.41 2.54 -43.99
N LYS A 1098 15.43 3.39 -44.24
CA LYS A 1098 16.31 3.93 -43.18
C LYS A 1098 15.51 4.72 -42.14
N LEU A 1099 14.70 5.69 -42.58
CA LEU A 1099 13.82 6.50 -41.72
C LEU A 1099 12.91 5.62 -40.84
N THR A 1100 12.31 4.58 -41.45
CA THR A 1100 11.47 3.63 -40.73
C THR A 1100 12.25 2.90 -39.62
N SER A 1101 13.49 2.50 -39.89
CA SER A 1101 14.34 1.79 -38.92
C SER A 1101 14.75 2.66 -37.72
N GLU A 1102 15.16 3.91 -37.96
CA GLU A 1102 15.54 4.85 -36.89
C GLU A 1102 14.34 5.19 -35.98
N ARG A 1103 13.20 5.45 -36.62
CA ARG A 1103 11.92 5.68 -35.95
C ARG A 1103 11.48 4.49 -35.10
N MET A 1104 11.56 3.26 -35.64
CA MET A 1104 11.18 2.04 -34.93
C MET A 1104 12.00 1.85 -33.65
N SER A 1105 13.30 2.19 -33.66
CA SER A 1105 14.16 2.16 -32.48
C SER A 1105 13.66 3.13 -31.39
N SER A 1106 13.37 4.38 -31.77
CA SER A 1106 12.91 5.42 -30.83
C SER A 1106 11.57 5.06 -30.19
N ILE A 1107 10.59 4.59 -30.98
CA ILE A 1107 9.30 4.11 -30.48
C ILE A 1107 9.49 2.92 -29.54
N THR A 1108 10.31 1.93 -29.94
CA THR A 1108 10.52 0.72 -29.14
C THR A 1108 11.12 1.04 -27.78
N SER A 1109 12.08 1.98 -27.71
CA SER A 1109 12.66 2.39 -26.43
C SER A 1109 11.64 3.10 -25.53
N TYR A 1110 10.82 4.00 -26.07
CA TYR A 1110 9.76 4.67 -25.30
C TYR A 1110 8.69 3.67 -24.81
N VAL A 1111 8.26 2.73 -25.66
CA VAL A 1111 7.26 1.69 -25.30
C VAL A 1111 7.82 0.73 -24.26
N LEU A 1112 9.07 0.28 -24.38
CA LEU A 1112 9.72 -0.53 -23.35
C LEU A 1112 9.77 0.23 -22.02
N THR A 1113 10.26 1.46 -22.04
CA THR A 1113 10.38 2.31 -20.83
C THR A 1113 9.03 2.61 -20.17
N THR A 1114 7.96 2.79 -20.94
CA THR A 1114 6.63 3.04 -20.38
C THR A 1114 5.98 1.77 -19.84
N ALA A 1115 6.18 0.61 -20.48
CA ALA A 1115 5.66 -0.68 -20.01
C ALA A 1115 6.38 -1.25 -18.77
N THR A 1116 7.68 -0.97 -18.61
CA THR A 1116 8.49 -1.37 -17.43
C THR A 1116 8.24 -0.49 -16.22
#